data_AF-A0A6B0RZF5-F1
#
_entry.id   AF-A0A6B0RZF5-F1
#
_cell.length_a   1.000
_cell.length_b   1.000
_cell.length_c   1.000
_cell.angle_alpha   90.00
_cell.angle_beta   90.00
_cell.angle_gamma   90.00
#
_symmetry.space_group_name_H-M   'P 1'
#
loop_
_entity.id
_entity.type
_entity.pdbx_description
1 polymer ?
#
loop_
_entity_poly.entity_id
_entity_poly.type
_entity_poly.pdbx_seq_one_letter_code
_entity_poly.pdbx_strand_id
1 'polypeptide(L)'
;MDSRVSGTTSNGETKPVCPGLEKAAEDGALQREQWSNKMEFVLSVAGEIIGLGNVWRFPYLCYKNGGGAFFIPYLIFLFTCGIPVFLLETALGQYTSQGGITAWRKICPIFEGIGYASQMIVTLLNIYYIIVLAWALFYLFSSFTIDLPWGSCRHDWNTERCVEFQRTNGSLNATAENATSPVIEFWERRVLKISEGIQHLGALRWELALCLLLAWVVCYFCIWKGVKSTGKVVYFTATFPYLMLVVLLIRGVTLPGAAQGIQFYLYPNLTRLWDPQVWMDAGTQIFFSFAICLGCLTALGSYNKYHNNCYRDSIALCFLNSGTSFVAGFAIFSILGFMSQEQGVPISEVAESGPGLAFIAYPRAVVMLPFSPLWACCFFFMVVLLGLDSQFVCVESLVTALVDMYPRVFRKKNRREVLILGVSVTSFLVGLVMLTEGGMYVFQLFDYYAASGMCLLFVAIFESFCVAWAYGAGRFYDNIEDMIGYRPWPLIKYCWLFLTPAVCTATFLFSLIKYTPLTYNKKYKYPWWGDALGWLLALSSMVCIPAWSCYKLSTLKGSFREVRSATWRLAAEQSRRQPGQAIRGAGEAGLSHRPAHTHLRPPSPSMAADDRKLAAPKEGLPVVPWAPEEGPRPDQEAQDQVKDRGQWNNKMEFVLSVAGEIIGLGNVWRFPYLCYKNGGGAFFIPYFIFFFSCGIPVFFLEVALGQYTSQGSVTAWRKICPLLQGIGLASVVIEAYLNIYYIIILAWALFYLFSSFTSELPWTTCAHSWNTEHCMDFLNHSTAGTTGPSENVTSPVMEFWERRVLSISPGIQHLGGLRWELALCLLLAWIICYFCIWKGVKITGKVVYFTATFPYLMLVILLVRGVTLPGAYEGIIYYLKPDLLRLKDPQVWMDAGTQIFFSFAICQGCLTALGSYNKYHNNCYRDSIALCFLNSGTSFVAGFVVFSILGFMSREQGVPISEVAESGPGLAFIAFPKAVTMMPLSQLWSCLFFIMLIFLGLDSQFVCMECLVTASMDMFPRQLRRSGRRELLILAISVTCCLIGLFLVTEGGMYLFQLFDYYACSGTCLLFLSVFEVICVGWVYGADRFYDNVADMIGYRPWPLVKISWLFLTPGLCLATFFFSLSKYTPLKYNNVYVYPAWGYFIGWFLAGSSMGCVPLFIIVTLLKTRGSFKKRLRQLVTPDPSLPQPKRHLCLDGGSSRDCGPTPLKEGLMAGEKETHL
;
A
#
# COMPACT_ATOMS: atom_id res chain seq x y z
N MET A 1 0.27 -58.25 9.73
CA MET A 1 1.61 -58.38 9.11
C MET A 1 2.51 -57.35 9.77
N ASP A 2 3.55 -57.83 10.45
CA ASP A 2 3.73 -57.44 11.85
C ASP A 2 5.19 -57.16 12.23
N SER A 3 5.35 -56.46 13.35
CA SER A 3 6.60 -56.34 14.14
C SER A 3 7.73 -55.51 13.46
N ARG A 4 8.69 -54.93 14.18
CA ARG A 4 9.21 -55.24 15.54
C ARG A 4 9.47 -54.00 16.39
N VAL A 5 9.58 -54.24 17.70
CA VAL A 5 10.19 -53.32 18.67
C VAL A 5 11.70 -53.58 18.74
N SER A 6 12.49 -52.52 18.89
CA SER A 6 13.83 -52.58 19.49
C SER A 6 14.03 -51.33 20.35
N GLY A 7 14.13 -51.50 21.66
CA GLY A 7 14.34 -50.39 22.59
C GLY A 7 15.79 -50.22 23.00
N THR A 8 16.24 -48.98 23.14
CA THR A 8 17.43 -48.61 23.91
C THR A 8 17.09 -47.42 24.80
N THR A 9 17.33 -47.55 26.10
CA THR A 9 17.03 -46.53 27.10
C THR A 9 18.09 -45.45 27.14
N SER A 10 17.67 -44.19 27.18
CA SER A 10 18.52 -43.04 27.56
C SER A 10 17.79 -42.24 28.64
N ASN A 11 18.47 -41.94 29.75
CA ASN A 11 17.86 -41.35 30.93
C ASN A 11 17.90 -39.82 30.92
N GLY A 12 16.73 -39.21 31.13
CA GLY A 12 16.59 -38.00 31.96
C GLY A 12 16.74 -36.64 31.28
N GLU A 13 15.62 -36.05 30.85
CA GLU A 13 15.17 -34.74 31.34
C GLU A 13 13.69 -34.50 30.94
N THR A 14 12.79 -34.38 31.91
CA THR A 14 11.35 -34.18 31.68
C THR A 14 10.91 -32.76 32.01
N LYS A 15 10.29 -32.08 31.04
CA LYS A 15 9.55 -30.81 31.25
C LYS A 15 8.04 -31.11 31.34
N PRO A 16 7.28 -30.42 32.20
CA PRO A 16 5.84 -30.66 32.36
C PRO A 16 5.02 -30.12 31.17
N VAL A 17 3.86 -30.74 30.92
CA VAL A 17 2.90 -30.42 29.84
C VAL A 17 1.48 -30.43 30.41
N CYS A 18 0.54 -29.66 29.83
CA CYS A 18 -0.81 -29.43 30.38
C CYS A 18 -1.94 -30.16 29.61
N PRO A 19 -3.08 -30.48 30.26
CA PRO A 19 -4.02 -31.52 29.79
C PRO A 19 -4.91 -31.14 28.59
N GLY A 20 -5.10 -29.85 28.32
CA GLY A 20 -5.94 -29.38 27.20
C GLY A 20 -5.46 -29.83 25.81
N LEU A 21 -4.23 -30.34 25.71
CA LEU A 21 -3.65 -30.89 24.49
C LEU A 21 -4.12 -32.33 24.20
N GLU A 22 -4.42 -33.12 25.24
CA GLU A 22 -4.71 -34.55 25.14
C GLU A 22 -5.95 -34.80 24.28
N LYS A 23 -7.04 -34.07 24.54
CA LYS A 23 -8.32 -34.20 23.84
C LYS A 23 -8.28 -33.76 22.36
N ALA A 24 -7.20 -33.13 21.91
CA ALA A 24 -6.93 -32.85 20.50
C ALA A 24 -5.94 -33.85 19.88
N ALA A 25 -5.05 -34.43 20.70
CA ALA A 25 -4.15 -35.51 20.30
C ALA A 25 -4.90 -36.83 20.07
N GLU A 26 -5.87 -37.17 20.94
CA GLU A 26 -6.75 -38.35 20.80
C GLU A 26 -7.50 -38.37 19.45
N ASP A 27 -8.01 -37.21 19.00
CA ASP A 27 -8.79 -37.08 17.76
C ASP A 27 -7.88 -37.02 16.49
N GLY A 28 -6.55 -36.98 16.67
CA GLY A 28 -5.56 -36.95 15.58
C GLY A 28 -5.65 -35.74 14.64
N ALA A 29 -6.06 -34.58 15.17
CA ALA A 29 -6.27 -33.36 14.39
C ALA A 29 -5.04 -32.44 14.39
N LEU A 30 -4.64 -31.97 13.21
CA LEU A 30 -3.51 -31.05 13.05
C LEU A 30 -3.88 -29.62 13.47
N GLN A 31 -2.93 -28.94 14.13
CA GLN A 31 -3.06 -27.54 14.53
C GLN A 31 -3.17 -26.63 13.28
N ARG A 32 -4.00 -25.58 13.36
CA ARG A 32 -4.12 -24.58 12.28
C ARG A 32 -2.76 -23.94 12.02
N GLU A 33 -2.39 -23.84 10.75
CA GLU A 33 -1.17 -23.15 10.35
C GLU A 33 -1.24 -21.64 10.64
N GLN A 34 -0.07 -21.01 10.71
CA GLN A 34 0.07 -19.56 10.75
C GLN A 34 1.25 -19.16 9.85
N TRP A 35 1.18 -17.94 9.29
CA TRP A 35 2.27 -17.33 8.52
C TRP A 35 3.57 -17.28 9.35
N SER A 36 4.63 -17.91 8.85
CA SER A 36 5.77 -18.35 9.68
C SER A 36 6.58 -17.18 10.23
N ASN A 37 6.99 -16.28 9.34
CA ASN A 37 7.44 -14.96 9.74
C ASN A 37 6.24 -13.99 9.72
N LYS A 38 6.43 -12.80 10.29
CA LYS A 38 5.60 -11.62 10.06
C LYS A 38 5.41 -11.58 8.50
N MET A 39 6.50 -11.56 7.74
CA MET A 39 6.67 -11.33 6.28
C MET A 39 6.10 -12.36 5.24
N GLU A 40 5.20 -13.30 5.54
CA GLU A 40 4.59 -14.14 4.48
C GLU A 40 3.22 -13.61 4.01
N PHE A 41 2.48 -13.06 4.95
CA PHE A 41 1.06 -12.79 4.88
C PHE A 41 0.77 -11.82 3.70
N VAL A 42 1.30 -10.59 3.59
CA VAL A 42 1.02 -9.62 2.50
C VAL A 42 1.33 -10.19 1.19
N LEU A 43 2.55 -10.68 0.95
CA LEU A 43 2.95 -10.95 -0.42
C LEU A 43 1.97 -11.99 -1.02
N SER A 44 1.37 -12.82 -0.15
CA SER A 44 0.16 -13.63 -0.38
C SER A 44 -1.15 -12.82 -0.39
N VAL A 45 -1.13 -11.66 -1.03
CA VAL A 45 -2.22 -10.72 -1.39
C VAL A 45 -1.66 -9.66 -2.31
N ALA A 46 -0.40 -9.21 -2.12
CA ALA A 46 0.34 -8.47 -3.13
C ALA A 46 0.14 -9.23 -4.42
N GLY A 47 0.41 -10.53 -4.38
CA GLY A 47 -0.03 -11.42 -5.40
C GLY A 47 -1.49 -11.23 -5.81
N GLU A 48 -2.47 -11.40 -4.92
CA GLU A 48 -3.86 -11.49 -5.36
C GLU A 48 -4.31 -10.39 -6.40
N ILE A 49 -3.79 -9.15 -6.36
CA ILE A 49 -4.58 -7.80 -6.54
C ILE A 49 -3.40 -6.86 -7.13
N ILE A 50 -2.11 -7.18 -6.96
CA ILE A 50 -1.19 -6.98 -8.08
C ILE A 50 -1.60 -8.03 -9.14
N GLY A 51 -2.75 -7.78 -9.77
CA GLY A 51 -3.49 -8.76 -10.56
C GLY A 51 -3.87 -8.23 -11.93
N LEU A 52 -4.79 -8.94 -12.59
CA LEU A 52 -5.12 -8.75 -13.99
C LEU A 52 -6.21 -7.70 -14.22
N GLY A 53 -7.12 -7.58 -13.25
CA GLY A 53 -8.08 -6.48 -13.16
C GLY A 53 -7.42 -5.10 -13.16
N ASN A 54 -6.13 -5.07 -12.86
CA ASN A 54 -5.31 -3.89 -12.72
C ASN A 54 -4.56 -3.54 -14.01
N VAL A 55 -3.95 -4.54 -14.66
CA VAL A 55 -3.18 -4.30 -15.88
C VAL A 55 -4.03 -4.01 -17.10
N TRP A 56 -5.29 -4.44 -17.23
CA TRP A 56 -6.07 -4.16 -18.47
C TRP A 56 -7.59 -3.95 -18.39
N ARG A 57 -8.31 -4.48 -17.38
CA ARG A 57 -9.76 -4.22 -17.24
C ARG A 57 -10.01 -2.75 -16.97
N PHE A 58 -9.21 -2.28 -16.04
CA PHE A 58 -9.17 -0.96 -15.47
C PHE A 58 -8.75 0.16 -16.44
N PRO A 59 -7.63 0.04 -17.19
CA PRO A 59 -7.30 0.90 -18.34
C PRO A 59 -8.46 1.09 -19.30
N TYR A 60 -9.17 0.01 -19.61
CA TYR A 60 -10.29 0.07 -20.53
C TYR A 60 -11.52 0.80 -19.95
N LEU A 61 -11.92 0.52 -18.70
CA LEU A 61 -13.02 1.26 -18.06
C LEU A 61 -12.73 2.77 -17.99
N CYS A 62 -11.45 3.09 -17.99
CA CYS A 62 -10.93 4.44 -17.96
C CYS A 62 -11.33 5.04 -19.28
N TYR A 63 -10.84 4.47 -20.38
CA TYR A 63 -11.16 4.83 -21.77
C TYR A 63 -12.64 4.98 -22.03
N LYS A 64 -13.42 4.02 -21.53
CA LYS A 64 -14.86 3.90 -21.79
C LYS A 64 -15.56 5.21 -21.45
N ASN A 65 -15.21 5.74 -20.29
CA ASN A 65 -15.80 6.97 -19.80
C ASN A 65 -14.85 8.17 -20.23
N GLY A 66 -13.54 7.93 -20.41
CA GLY A 66 -12.49 8.57 -21.24
C GLY A 66 -11.89 9.92 -20.80
N GLY A 67 -10.63 10.16 -20.37
CA GLY A 67 -9.98 11.40 -19.77
C GLY A 67 -9.91 11.62 -18.24
N GLY A 68 -9.52 12.76 -17.68
CA GLY A 68 -9.71 13.06 -16.23
C GLY A 68 -11.09 13.02 -15.53
N ALA A 69 -11.58 11.91 -14.90
CA ALA A 69 -12.90 11.95 -14.22
C ALA A 69 -13.43 10.90 -13.26
N PHE A 70 -13.27 9.65 -13.53
CA PHE A 70 -13.72 8.59 -12.67
C PHE A 70 -13.34 8.65 -11.20
N PHE A 71 -12.57 9.48 -10.48
CA PHE A 71 -11.96 10.84 -10.46
C PHE A 71 -12.75 12.00 -9.74
N ILE A 72 -14.07 12.24 -9.87
CA ILE A 72 -15.02 12.78 -8.84
C ILE A 72 -16.14 11.72 -8.51
N PRO A 73 -15.95 10.40 -8.78
CA PRO A 73 -16.54 9.40 -7.86
C PRO A 73 -15.71 8.22 -7.37
N TYR A 74 -14.66 7.74 -8.02
CA TYR A 74 -13.92 6.58 -7.51
C TYR A 74 -13.30 6.94 -6.20
N LEU A 75 -12.65 8.09 -6.06
CA LEU A 75 -12.17 8.54 -4.78
C LEU A 75 -13.33 8.83 -3.80
N ILE A 76 -14.62 8.66 -4.15
CA ILE A 76 -15.83 8.53 -3.28
C ILE A 76 -16.17 7.05 -2.99
N PHE A 77 -15.60 6.13 -3.76
CA PHE A 77 -15.47 4.70 -3.47
C PHE A 77 -14.06 4.29 -2.95
N LEU A 78 -13.09 5.23 -2.88
CA LEU A 78 -12.29 5.64 -1.70
C LEU A 78 -12.92 6.89 -1.00
N PHE A 79 -12.38 7.33 0.13
CA PHE A 79 -12.78 8.43 1.04
C PHE A 79 -14.37 8.55 1.33
N THR A 80 -15.29 7.54 1.34
CA THR A 80 -16.76 7.33 1.82
C THR A 80 -17.35 5.89 2.21
N CYS A 81 -17.36 4.86 1.30
CA CYS A 81 -17.77 3.41 1.30
C CYS A 81 -16.79 2.17 1.25
N GLY A 82 -16.13 1.84 0.12
CA GLY A 82 -15.44 0.56 -0.18
C GLY A 82 -14.45 0.05 0.88
N ILE A 83 -13.29 0.71 1.02
CA ILE A 83 -12.63 0.74 2.33
C ILE A 83 -13.58 0.61 3.59
N PRO A 84 -14.69 1.25 3.91
CA PRO A 84 -15.58 0.78 5.01
C PRO A 84 -16.25 -0.61 5.05
N VAL A 85 -15.65 -1.65 4.44
CA VAL A 85 -16.17 -3.03 4.38
C VAL A 85 -15.17 -4.23 4.71
N PHE A 86 -13.87 -4.03 5.00
CA PHE A 86 -12.78 -5.04 5.31
C PHE A 86 -11.83 -4.99 6.56
N LEU A 87 -12.15 -4.33 7.69
CA LEU A 87 -12.05 -5.05 9.00
C LEU A 87 -13.15 -6.06 8.81
N LEU A 88 -14.41 -5.69 9.02
CA LEU A 88 -15.59 -6.46 8.62
C LEU A 88 -15.27 -7.91 8.17
N GLU A 89 -15.01 -8.14 6.88
CA GLU A 89 -14.25 -9.26 6.31
C GLU A 89 -13.06 -9.80 7.16
N THR A 90 -11.83 -9.30 6.97
CA THR A 90 -10.58 -9.76 7.62
C THR A 90 -10.66 -9.89 9.15
N ALA A 91 -11.57 -9.16 9.76
CA ALA A 91 -11.79 -8.95 11.19
C ALA A 91 -12.56 -9.99 11.88
N LEU A 92 -13.70 -10.25 11.31
CA LEU A 92 -14.37 -11.48 11.49
C LEU A 92 -13.36 -12.61 11.30
N GLY A 93 -12.56 -12.57 10.22
CA GLY A 93 -11.53 -13.55 9.89
C GLY A 93 -10.54 -13.88 11.01
N GLN A 94 -9.65 -12.93 11.31
CA GLN A 94 -8.58 -13.09 12.28
C GLN A 94 -9.14 -13.14 13.73
N TYR A 95 -10.25 -12.47 14.08
CA TYR A 95 -10.85 -12.54 15.43
C TYR A 95 -11.40 -13.91 15.74
N THR A 96 -12.18 -14.44 14.80
CA THR A 96 -12.69 -15.79 14.94
C THR A 96 -11.59 -16.82 14.70
N SER A 97 -10.47 -16.39 14.10
CA SER A 97 -9.38 -17.20 13.56
C SER A 97 -9.92 -18.29 12.64
N GLN A 98 -10.94 -17.92 11.84
CA GLN A 98 -11.69 -18.78 10.94
C GLN A 98 -12.08 -18.04 9.65
N GLY A 99 -12.31 -18.75 8.55
CA GLY A 99 -12.75 -18.17 7.27
C GLY A 99 -14.24 -17.75 7.22
N GLY A 100 -14.56 -16.95 6.19
CA GLY A 100 -15.88 -16.39 5.81
C GLY A 100 -17.08 -16.77 6.68
N ILE A 101 -17.67 -17.90 6.36
CA ILE A 101 -18.95 -18.41 6.89
C ILE A 101 -18.90 -18.58 8.43
N THR A 102 -17.91 -19.35 8.91
CA THR A 102 -17.78 -19.64 10.36
C THR A 102 -17.39 -18.39 11.14
N ALA A 103 -16.78 -17.42 10.47
CA ALA A 103 -16.47 -16.12 11.04
C ALA A 103 -17.76 -15.30 11.29
N TRP A 104 -18.65 -15.17 10.29
CA TRP A 104 -19.95 -14.48 10.45
C TRP A 104 -20.83 -15.12 11.53
N ARG A 105 -20.87 -16.46 11.55
CA ARG A 105 -21.56 -17.28 12.57
C ARG A 105 -21.21 -16.90 14.01
N LYS A 106 -19.97 -16.47 14.28
CA LYS A 106 -19.49 -16.10 15.63
C LYS A 106 -19.84 -14.68 16.06
N ILE A 107 -20.18 -13.78 15.13
CA ILE A 107 -20.47 -12.36 15.44
C ILE A 107 -21.96 -12.07 15.41
N CYS A 108 -22.67 -12.48 14.36
CA CYS A 108 -24.13 -12.38 14.33
C CYS A 108 -24.68 -13.56 13.54
N PRO A 109 -25.18 -14.62 14.22
CA PRO A 109 -25.73 -15.80 13.55
C PRO A 109 -26.85 -15.51 12.54
N ILE A 110 -27.55 -14.37 12.67
CA ILE A 110 -28.58 -13.91 11.71
C ILE A 110 -27.93 -13.51 10.37
N PHE A 111 -26.79 -12.80 10.42
CA PHE A 111 -26.07 -12.33 9.24
C PHE A 111 -24.97 -13.31 8.75
N GLU A 112 -25.00 -14.57 9.20
CA GLU A 112 -24.14 -15.65 8.67
C GLU A 112 -24.36 -15.91 7.16
N GLY A 113 -25.48 -15.48 6.60
CA GLY A 113 -25.74 -15.44 5.15
C GLY A 113 -24.78 -14.57 4.34
N ILE A 114 -24.14 -13.57 4.97
CA ILE A 114 -23.11 -12.75 4.33
C ILE A 114 -21.91 -13.63 3.93
N GLY A 115 -21.43 -14.48 4.84
CA GLY A 115 -20.31 -15.38 4.53
C GLY A 115 -20.63 -16.38 3.41
N TYR A 116 -21.89 -16.78 3.26
CA TYR A 116 -22.34 -17.61 2.14
C TYR A 116 -22.44 -16.82 0.83
N ALA A 117 -22.91 -15.56 0.86
CA ALA A 117 -22.88 -14.68 -0.31
C ALA A 117 -21.46 -14.54 -0.86
N SER A 118 -20.51 -14.22 0.02
CA SER A 118 -19.11 -13.98 -0.36
C SER A 118 -18.43 -15.21 -0.97
N GLN A 119 -18.62 -16.37 -0.36
CA GLN A 119 -18.02 -17.61 -0.86
C GLN A 119 -18.68 -18.12 -2.15
N MET A 120 -19.94 -17.76 -2.43
CA MET A 120 -20.55 -17.96 -3.75
C MET A 120 -19.83 -17.14 -4.82
N ILE A 121 -19.60 -15.85 -4.57
CA ILE A 121 -18.91 -14.97 -5.55
C ILE A 121 -17.47 -15.45 -5.79
N VAL A 122 -16.74 -15.85 -4.74
CA VAL A 122 -15.40 -16.46 -4.89
C VAL A 122 -15.42 -17.76 -5.68
N THR A 123 -16.44 -18.60 -5.50
CA THR A 123 -16.55 -19.86 -6.26
C THR A 123 -16.74 -19.56 -7.75
N LEU A 124 -17.59 -18.58 -8.09
CA LEU A 124 -17.79 -18.16 -9.48
C LEU A 124 -16.54 -17.47 -10.06
N LEU A 125 -15.84 -16.64 -9.28
CA LEU A 125 -14.61 -15.95 -9.68
C LEU A 125 -13.46 -16.93 -9.96
N ASN A 126 -13.24 -17.92 -9.09
CA ASN A 126 -12.21 -18.95 -9.26
C ASN A 126 -12.30 -19.71 -10.60
N ILE A 127 -13.52 -19.87 -11.13
CA ILE A 127 -13.80 -20.61 -12.36
C ILE A 127 -13.41 -19.77 -13.59
N TYR A 128 -13.80 -18.49 -13.63
CA TYR A 128 -13.59 -17.67 -14.83
C TYR A 128 -12.24 -16.92 -14.85
N TYR A 129 -11.70 -16.55 -13.69
CA TYR A 129 -10.45 -15.76 -13.63
C TYR A 129 -9.24 -16.54 -14.17
N ILE A 130 -9.16 -17.85 -13.87
CA ILE A 130 -8.05 -18.69 -14.32
C ILE A 130 -7.98 -18.87 -15.84
N ILE A 131 -9.10 -18.71 -16.54
CA ILE A 131 -9.16 -18.77 -18.01
C ILE A 131 -8.17 -17.78 -18.64
N VAL A 132 -7.95 -16.64 -17.98
CA VAL A 132 -7.04 -15.61 -18.50
C VAL A 132 -5.56 -15.99 -18.31
N LEU A 133 -5.22 -16.80 -17.30
CA LEU A 133 -3.88 -17.38 -17.17
C LEU A 133 -3.63 -18.41 -18.27
N ALA A 134 -4.65 -19.14 -18.71
CA ALA A 134 -4.53 -20.06 -19.85
C ALA A 134 -4.22 -19.30 -21.15
N TRP A 135 -4.89 -18.17 -21.39
CA TRP A 135 -4.55 -17.26 -22.50
C TRP A 135 -3.12 -16.71 -22.36
N ALA A 136 -2.72 -16.25 -21.16
CA ALA A 136 -1.38 -15.72 -20.91
C ALA A 136 -0.26 -16.76 -21.11
N LEU A 137 -0.47 -18.00 -20.66
CA LEU A 137 0.46 -19.12 -20.91
C LEU A 137 0.53 -19.46 -22.40
N PHE A 138 -0.60 -19.45 -23.12
CA PHE A 138 -0.61 -19.71 -24.56
C PHE A 138 0.21 -18.67 -25.34
N TYR A 139 0.05 -17.38 -25.01
CA TYR A 139 0.85 -16.32 -25.61
C TYR A 139 2.32 -16.36 -25.17
N LEU A 140 2.62 -16.73 -23.91
CA LEU A 140 3.99 -16.93 -23.43
C LEU A 140 4.70 -18.03 -24.24
N PHE A 141 4.06 -19.19 -24.43
CA PHE A 141 4.63 -20.26 -25.27
C PHE A 141 4.76 -19.83 -26.74
N SER A 142 3.79 -19.09 -27.25
CA SER A 142 3.82 -18.48 -28.59
C SER A 142 4.82 -17.31 -28.72
N SER A 143 5.52 -16.93 -27.64
CA SER A 143 6.58 -15.91 -27.66
C SER A 143 7.99 -16.51 -27.86
N PHE A 144 8.16 -17.83 -27.74
CA PHE A 144 9.45 -18.52 -27.90
C PHE A 144 9.74 -18.86 -29.37
N THR A 145 9.52 -17.89 -30.27
CA THR A 145 9.77 -17.99 -31.71
C THR A 145 10.66 -16.84 -32.17
N ILE A 146 11.30 -16.98 -33.34
CA ILE A 146 12.16 -15.93 -33.92
C ILE A 146 11.29 -14.75 -34.37
N ASP A 147 10.28 -15.03 -35.19
CA ASP A 147 9.21 -14.12 -35.56
C ASP A 147 7.96 -14.43 -34.70
N LEU A 148 7.27 -13.41 -34.20
CA LEU A 148 6.06 -13.60 -33.41
C LEU A 148 4.88 -14.02 -34.30
N PRO A 149 4.08 -15.04 -33.93
CA PRO A 149 3.04 -15.62 -34.79
C PRO A 149 1.77 -14.75 -34.95
N TRP A 150 1.77 -13.56 -34.36
CA TRP A 150 0.79 -12.50 -34.60
C TRP A 150 1.38 -11.28 -35.34
N GLY A 151 2.66 -11.35 -35.75
CA GLY A 151 3.37 -10.29 -36.47
C GLY A 151 3.31 -10.38 -38.00
N SER A 152 2.77 -11.47 -38.55
CA SER A 152 2.61 -11.68 -40.00
C SER A 152 1.21 -12.21 -40.34
N CYS A 153 0.79 -12.09 -41.59
CA CYS A 153 -0.42 -12.69 -42.13
C CYS A 153 -0.16 -14.05 -42.83
N ARG A 154 1.04 -14.63 -42.67
CA ARG A 154 1.55 -15.77 -43.47
C ARG A 154 1.26 -17.12 -42.80
N HIS A 155 0.04 -17.27 -42.28
CA HIS A 155 -0.35 -18.44 -41.48
C HIS A 155 -1.77 -18.93 -41.84
N ASP A 156 -2.01 -20.24 -41.72
CA ASP A 156 -3.22 -20.94 -42.19
C ASP A 156 -4.55 -20.46 -41.56
N TRP A 157 -4.48 -19.67 -40.49
CA TRP A 157 -5.64 -19.08 -39.80
C TRP A 157 -5.98 -17.66 -40.28
N ASN A 158 -5.12 -17.05 -41.10
CA ASN A 158 -5.35 -15.72 -41.65
C ASN A 158 -6.30 -15.74 -42.84
N THR A 159 -6.94 -14.61 -43.12
CA THR A 159 -7.79 -14.44 -44.31
C THR A 159 -7.13 -13.57 -45.39
N GLU A 160 -7.67 -13.62 -46.60
CA GLU A 160 -7.33 -12.69 -47.70
C GLU A 160 -7.58 -11.21 -47.36
N ARG A 161 -8.22 -10.91 -46.22
CA ARG A 161 -8.43 -9.54 -45.70
C ARG A 161 -7.38 -9.13 -44.67
N CYS A 162 -6.49 -10.04 -44.27
CA CYS A 162 -5.39 -9.75 -43.35
C CYS A 162 -4.35 -8.87 -44.03
N VAL A 163 -3.95 -7.78 -43.38
CA VAL A 163 -2.91 -6.87 -43.88
C VAL A 163 -1.73 -6.74 -42.94
N GLU A 164 -0.53 -6.98 -43.47
CA GLU A 164 0.74 -6.68 -42.80
C GLU A 164 1.03 -5.18 -42.90
N PHE A 165 1.00 -4.48 -41.77
CA PHE A 165 1.37 -3.05 -41.70
C PHE A 165 2.91 -2.93 -41.68
N GLN A 166 3.52 -2.76 -42.85
CA GLN A 166 4.99 -2.70 -43.00
C GLN A 166 5.40 -1.43 -43.77
N ARG A 167 6.41 -0.70 -43.25
CA ARG A 167 6.94 0.53 -43.89
C ARG A 167 7.57 0.18 -45.25
N THR A 168 7.08 0.76 -46.34
CA THR A 168 7.74 0.77 -47.66
C THR A 168 7.31 2.01 -48.43
N ASN A 169 8.23 2.68 -49.13
CA ASN A 169 7.96 3.90 -49.92
C ASN A 169 7.26 3.58 -51.26
N GLY A 170 6.21 2.74 -51.24
CA GLY A 170 5.43 2.34 -52.41
C GLY A 170 3.99 2.83 -52.30
N SER A 171 3.49 3.48 -53.35
CA SER A 171 2.09 3.93 -53.44
C SER A 171 1.14 2.73 -53.56
N LEU A 172 0.46 2.37 -52.46
CA LEU A 172 -0.57 1.33 -52.43
C LEU A 172 -1.96 1.94 -52.19
N ASN A 173 -2.75 2.04 -53.26
CA ASN A 173 -4.15 2.42 -53.23
C ASN A 173 -5.02 1.28 -52.65
N ALA A 174 -4.91 1.04 -51.34
CA ALA A 174 -5.51 -0.10 -50.65
C ALA A 174 -6.34 0.32 -49.41
N THR A 175 -7.13 1.38 -49.52
CA THR A 175 -8.17 1.73 -48.52
C THR A 175 -9.33 0.74 -48.57
N ALA A 176 -9.12 -0.45 -48.00
CA ALA A 176 -10.16 -1.47 -47.87
C ALA A 176 -10.86 -1.35 -46.51
N GLU A 177 -12.11 -0.85 -46.50
CA GLU A 177 -12.96 -0.64 -45.30
C GLU A 177 -13.30 -1.94 -44.51
N ASN A 178 -12.77 -3.09 -44.93
CA ASN A 178 -13.04 -4.42 -44.37
C ASN A 178 -11.75 -5.21 -44.05
N ALA A 179 -10.58 -4.55 -43.97
CA ALA A 179 -9.31 -5.20 -43.66
C ALA A 179 -9.18 -5.61 -42.18
N THR A 180 -8.47 -6.71 -41.92
CA THR A 180 -8.20 -7.27 -40.58
C THR A 180 -6.71 -7.21 -40.26
N SER A 181 -6.35 -7.11 -38.97
CA SER A 181 -4.95 -7.16 -38.54
C SER A 181 -4.54 -8.59 -38.13
N PRO A 182 -3.26 -8.99 -38.33
CA PRO A 182 -2.81 -10.34 -37.99
C PRO A 182 -2.98 -10.70 -36.51
N VAL A 183 -3.04 -9.69 -35.62
CA VAL A 183 -3.22 -9.88 -34.17
C VAL A 183 -4.68 -10.09 -33.78
N ILE A 184 -5.62 -9.39 -34.44
CA ILE A 184 -7.05 -9.65 -34.29
C ILE A 184 -7.36 -11.06 -34.82
N GLU A 185 -6.82 -11.44 -35.97
CA GLU A 185 -6.99 -12.80 -36.48
C GLU A 185 -6.26 -13.85 -35.64
N PHE A 186 -5.11 -13.53 -35.04
CA PHE A 186 -4.49 -14.42 -34.06
C PHE A 186 -5.41 -14.63 -32.85
N TRP A 187 -5.99 -13.59 -32.27
CA TRP A 187 -6.93 -13.73 -31.16
C TRP A 187 -8.24 -14.44 -31.55
N GLU A 188 -8.96 -13.92 -32.54
CA GLU A 188 -10.29 -14.41 -32.92
C GLU A 188 -10.23 -15.75 -33.67
N ARG A 189 -9.21 -16.02 -34.49
CA ARG A 189 -9.12 -17.24 -35.34
C ARG A 189 -8.06 -18.25 -34.91
N ARG A 190 -6.95 -17.85 -34.28
CA ARG A 190 -5.90 -18.79 -33.82
C ARG A 190 -6.04 -19.19 -32.35
N VAL A 191 -6.37 -18.25 -31.46
CA VAL A 191 -6.54 -18.47 -30.03
C VAL A 191 -7.96 -18.99 -29.76
N LEU A 192 -8.97 -18.12 -29.88
CA LEU A 192 -10.36 -18.42 -29.52
C LEU A 192 -11.09 -19.29 -30.53
N LYS A 193 -10.92 -19.06 -31.84
CA LYS A 193 -11.86 -19.50 -32.90
C LYS A 193 -13.30 -19.08 -32.57
N ILE A 194 -13.52 -17.78 -32.39
CA ILE A 194 -14.78 -17.27 -31.86
C ILE A 194 -15.99 -17.60 -32.77
N SER A 195 -17.07 -18.08 -32.16
CA SER A 195 -18.33 -18.39 -32.87
C SER A 195 -19.22 -17.16 -33.07
N GLU A 196 -20.34 -17.31 -33.79
CA GLU A 196 -21.27 -16.20 -34.08
C GLU A 196 -22.02 -15.66 -32.84
N GLY A 197 -22.10 -16.43 -31.76
CA GLY A 197 -22.89 -16.08 -30.57
C GLY A 197 -22.96 -17.18 -29.52
N ILE A 198 -23.48 -16.83 -28.34
CA ILE A 198 -23.57 -17.74 -27.17
C ILE A 198 -24.47 -18.97 -27.41
N GLN A 199 -25.36 -18.90 -28.40
CA GLN A 199 -26.19 -20.01 -28.87
C GLN A 199 -25.35 -21.14 -29.49
N HIS A 200 -24.15 -20.82 -29.97
CA HIS A 200 -23.26 -21.72 -30.70
C HIS A 200 -21.93 -21.87 -29.96
N LEU A 201 -21.90 -22.68 -28.91
CA LEU A 201 -20.67 -22.90 -28.11
C LEU A 201 -19.53 -23.53 -28.91
N GLY A 202 -19.81 -24.31 -29.96
CA GLY A 202 -18.78 -24.89 -30.84
C GLY A 202 -17.86 -25.90 -30.14
N ALA A 203 -16.65 -26.08 -30.67
CA ALA A 203 -15.67 -27.07 -30.21
C ALA A 203 -14.80 -26.56 -29.04
N LEU A 204 -14.13 -27.48 -28.34
CA LEU A 204 -13.17 -27.15 -27.28
C LEU A 204 -11.77 -26.83 -27.86
N ARG A 205 -11.17 -25.72 -27.42
CA ARG A 205 -9.81 -25.31 -27.79
C ARG A 205 -8.76 -26.09 -26.98
N TRP A 206 -8.43 -27.31 -27.41
CA TRP A 206 -7.54 -28.25 -26.71
C TRP A 206 -6.20 -27.68 -26.22
N GLU A 207 -5.56 -26.79 -27.00
CA GLU A 207 -4.30 -26.15 -26.61
C GLU A 207 -4.48 -25.23 -25.39
N LEU A 208 -5.58 -24.47 -25.36
CA LEU A 208 -5.94 -23.66 -24.20
C LEU A 208 -6.34 -24.53 -23.01
N ALA A 209 -6.95 -25.70 -23.24
CA ALA A 209 -7.24 -26.66 -22.18
C ALA A 209 -5.95 -27.22 -21.53
N LEU A 210 -4.88 -27.41 -22.31
CA LEU A 210 -3.55 -27.74 -21.79
C LEU A 210 -2.92 -26.57 -21.02
N CYS A 211 -3.03 -25.34 -21.52
CA CYS A 211 -2.58 -24.14 -20.79
C CYS A 211 -3.36 -23.93 -19.48
N LEU A 212 -4.66 -24.21 -19.45
CA LEU A 212 -5.50 -24.16 -18.25
C LEU A 212 -5.14 -25.27 -17.25
N LEU A 213 -4.87 -26.49 -17.74
CA LEU A 213 -4.37 -27.59 -16.91
C LEU A 213 -3.04 -27.20 -16.25
N LEU A 214 -2.12 -26.60 -17.01
CA LEU A 214 -0.85 -26.09 -16.49
C LEU A 214 -1.07 -24.99 -15.44
N ALA A 215 -1.95 -24.02 -15.68
CA ALA A 215 -2.29 -22.98 -14.71
C ALA A 215 -2.80 -23.58 -13.37
N TRP A 216 -3.69 -24.58 -13.45
CA TRP A 216 -4.17 -25.29 -12.26
C TRP A 216 -3.09 -26.11 -11.56
N VAL A 217 -2.19 -26.76 -12.30
CA VAL A 217 -1.05 -27.51 -11.72
C VAL A 217 -0.09 -26.58 -10.98
N VAL A 218 0.28 -25.44 -11.58
CA VAL A 218 1.15 -24.44 -10.93
C VAL A 218 0.45 -23.88 -9.69
N CYS A 219 -0.81 -23.45 -9.81
CA CYS A 219 -1.64 -22.97 -8.70
C CYS A 219 -1.69 -23.99 -7.54
N TYR A 220 -1.95 -25.27 -7.83
CA TYR A 220 -1.97 -26.35 -6.84
C TYR A 220 -0.64 -26.46 -6.08
N PHE A 221 0.49 -26.43 -6.77
CA PHE A 221 1.81 -26.46 -6.12
C PHE A 221 2.09 -25.20 -5.29
N CYS A 222 1.60 -24.02 -5.69
CA CYS A 222 1.74 -22.79 -4.90
C CYS A 222 1.06 -22.89 -3.52
N ILE A 223 -0.13 -23.50 -3.42
CA ILE A 223 -0.92 -23.63 -2.17
C ILE A 223 -0.94 -25.01 -1.51
N TRP A 224 -0.22 -26.02 -2.04
CA TRP A 224 -0.13 -27.38 -1.46
C TRP A 224 0.04 -27.33 0.06
N LYS A 225 1.15 -26.75 0.54
CA LYS A 225 1.46 -26.60 1.99
C LYS A 225 0.91 -25.29 2.56
N GLY A 226 -0.25 -24.87 2.03
CA GLY A 226 -1.01 -23.68 2.40
C GLY A 226 -0.17 -22.43 2.52
N VAL A 227 -0.53 -21.60 3.49
CA VAL A 227 0.11 -20.33 3.83
C VAL A 227 1.64 -20.40 4.04
N LYS A 228 2.21 -21.58 4.34
CA LYS A 228 3.67 -21.77 4.40
C LYS A 228 4.32 -21.95 3.02
N SER A 229 3.58 -22.47 2.04
CA SER A 229 4.00 -22.54 0.63
C SER A 229 3.76 -21.20 -0.07
N THR A 230 2.52 -20.71 -0.01
CA THR A 230 2.05 -19.47 -0.64
C THR A 230 3.00 -18.31 -0.31
N GLY A 231 3.27 -18.12 0.98
CA GLY A 231 4.11 -17.04 1.49
C GLY A 231 5.60 -17.11 1.09
N LYS A 232 6.08 -18.25 0.57
CA LYS A 232 7.42 -18.39 0.01
C LYS A 232 7.44 -18.14 -1.50
N VAL A 233 6.41 -18.56 -2.23
CA VAL A 233 6.27 -18.31 -3.68
C VAL A 233 6.16 -16.81 -3.99
N VAL A 234 5.32 -16.12 -3.23
CA VAL A 234 5.02 -14.69 -3.35
C VAL A 234 6.23 -13.75 -3.16
N TYR A 235 7.36 -14.24 -2.62
CA TYR A 235 8.64 -13.49 -2.63
C TYR A 235 9.05 -13.07 -4.03
N PHE A 236 8.70 -13.88 -5.03
CA PHE A 236 9.08 -13.72 -6.43
C PHE A 236 7.85 -13.42 -7.29
N THR A 237 6.75 -14.14 -7.10
CA THR A 237 5.58 -14.01 -7.98
C THR A 237 4.85 -12.67 -7.84
N ALA A 238 4.92 -12.03 -6.66
CA ALA A 238 4.40 -10.68 -6.47
C ALA A 238 5.45 -9.58 -6.75
N THR A 239 6.75 -9.91 -6.72
CA THR A 239 7.85 -8.94 -6.89
C THR A 239 8.44 -8.90 -8.30
N PHE A 240 8.36 -9.96 -9.08
CA PHE A 240 8.76 -9.93 -10.48
C PHE A 240 7.76 -9.15 -11.36
N PRO A 241 6.44 -9.14 -11.12
CA PRO A 241 5.57 -8.19 -11.80
C PRO A 241 5.87 -6.76 -11.41
N TYR A 242 6.29 -6.50 -10.17
CA TYR A 242 6.95 -5.25 -9.83
C TYR A 242 8.31 -5.08 -10.52
N LEU A 243 9.05 -6.11 -10.96
CA LEU A 243 10.27 -5.94 -11.77
C LEU A 243 9.97 -5.73 -13.25
N MET A 244 8.85 -6.25 -13.77
CA MET A 244 8.46 -6.09 -15.17
C MET A 244 7.57 -4.88 -15.40
N LEU A 245 6.54 -4.66 -14.59
CA LEU A 245 6.20 -3.30 -14.17
C LEU A 245 7.26 -2.84 -13.13
N VAL A 246 8.58 -3.10 -13.27
CA VAL A 246 9.60 -2.12 -13.69
C VAL A 246 10.01 -2.08 -15.16
N VAL A 247 10.49 -3.13 -15.84
CA VAL A 247 10.97 -3.15 -17.27
C VAL A 247 9.92 -2.73 -18.32
N LEU A 248 8.91 -2.00 -17.86
CA LEU A 248 7.82 -1.31 -18.49
C LEU A 248 7.87 0.26 -18.21
N LEU A 249 8.89 0.84 -17.47
CA LEU A 249 9.47 2.29 -17.60
C LEU A 249 10.99 2.93 -17.88
N ILE A 250 12.23 2.74 -18.57
CA ILE A 250 13.21 2.04 -19.60
C ILE A 250 13.00 1.54 -21.14
N ARG A 251 12.63 0.36 -21.72
CA ARG A 251 12.03 0.06 -23.13
C ARG A 251 10.77 0.84 -23.75
N GLY A 252 10.33 1.97 -23.22
CA GLY A 252 9.05 2.68 -23.41
C GLY A 252 9.20 4.18 -23.60
N VAL A 253 8.53 5.06 -22.83
CA VAL A 253 8.26 6.49 -23.17
C VAL A 253 9.44 7.36 -23.53
N THR A 254 9.93 7.11 -24.73
CA THR A 254 11.12 7.66 -25.33
C THR A 254 11.07 7.66 -26.87
N LEU A 255 10.17 6.95 -27.55
CA LEU A 255 10.13 6.80 -29.03
C LEU A 255 9.62 8.08 -29.83
N PRO A 256 9.18 8.07 -31.13
CA PRO A 256 8.42 9.19 -31.87
C PRO A 256 6.84 9.62 -32.08
N GLY A 257 5.51 9.30 -31.73
CA GLY A 257 4.49 8.25 -31.25
C GLY A 257 3.51 8.42 -30.02
N ALA A 258 3.57 7.58 -28.95
CA ALA A 258 3.18 7.62 -27.48
C ALA A 258 2.02 8.45 -26.88
N ALA A 259 2.28 9.53 -26.11
CA ALA A 259 1.36 10.34 -25.29
C ALA A 259 -0.04 10.52 -25.84
N GLN A 260 -0.30 10.34 -27.14
CA GLN A 260 -1.54 9.84 -27.74
C GLN A 260 -2.30 8.82 -26.86
N GLY A 261 -1.65 8.08 -25.95
CA GLY A 261 -2.28 7.40 -24.82
C GLY A 261 -2.64 8.30 -23.62
N ILE A 262 -1.73 9.08 -23.04
CA ILE A 262 -1.90 9.96 -21.85
C ILE A 262 -2.58 11.33 -22.14
N GLN A 263 -3.91 11.41 -22.37
CA GLN A 263 -4.84 12.60 -22.32
C GLN A 263 -6.27 12.19 -22.56
N PHE A 264 -6.45 11.41 -23.65
CA PHE A 264 -7.37 10.31 -23.59
C PHE A 264 -7.11 9.73 -22.22
N TYR A 265 -5.90 9.26 -21.89
CA TYR A 265 -5.60 8.87 -20.52
C TYR A 265 -5.53 10.01 -19.46
N LEU A 266 -4.68 11.07 -19.52
CA LEU A 266 -4.59 12.04 -18.40
C LEU A 266 -5.60 13.22 -18.30
N TYR A 267 -6.24 13.72 -19.35
CA TYR A 267 -6.74 15.12 -19.43
C TYR A 267 -8.29 15.15 -19.37
N PRO A 268 -8.92 15.64 -18.27
CA PRO A 268 -10.40 15.67 -17.99
C PRO A 268 -11.40 16.13 -19.07
N ASN A 269 -12.71 16.20 -18.76
CA ASN A 269 -13.72 16.91 -19.59
C ASN A 269 -14.99 17.08 -18.79
N LEU A 270 -15.29 18.32 -18.42
CA LEU A 270 -16.28 18.64 -17.39
C LEU A 270 -17.63 17.91 -17.50
N THR A 271 -18.07 17.62 -18.72
CA THR A 271 -19.41 17.14 -19.04
C THR A 271 -19.80 15.85 -18.33
N ARG A 272 -18.92 14.84 -18.21
CA ARG A 272 -19.35 13.53 -17.70
C ARG A 272 -19.30 13.40 -16.16
N LEU A 273 -19.14 14.48 -15.36
CA LEU A 273 -19.42 14.44 -13.88
C LEU A 273 -20.87 14.07 -13.60
N TRP A 274 -21.69 14.61 -14.50
CA TRP A 274 -23.13 14.64 -14.49
C TRP A 274 -23.74 13.36 -15.06
N ASP A 275 -22.92 12.55 -15.75
CA ASP A 275 -23.19 11.12 -15.96
C ASP A 275 -23.19 10.42 -14.57
N PRO A 276 -24.03 9.42 -14.30
CA PRO A 276 -23.89 8.55 -13.12
C PRO A 276 -23.21 7.20 -13.38
N GLN A 277 -23.02 6.75 -14.63
CA GLN A 277 -22.45 5.44 -15.00
C GLN A 277 -21.09 5.14 -14.34
N VAL A 278 -20.00 5.71 -14.82
CA VAL A 278 -19.32 6.73 -14.05
C VAL A 278 -19.26 6.50 -12.50
N TRP A 279 -20.20 6.97 -11.67
CA TRP A 279 -20.20 6.80 -10.20
C TRP A 279 -20.38 5.32 -9.80
N MET A 280 -21.00 4.50 -10.65
CA MET A 280 -21.23 3.08 -10.44
C MET A 280 -20.06 2.21 -10.92
N ASP A 281 -19.43 2.51 -12.06
CA ASP A 281 -18.18 1.85 -12.46
C ASP A 281 -17.10 2.10 -11.39
N ALA A 282 -17.12 3.30 -10.79
CA ALA A 282 -16.31 3.76 -9.66
C ALA A 282 -16.50 2.97 -8.38
N GLY A 283 -17.74 2.68 -7.99
CA GLY A 283 -18.02 1.67 -6.96
C GLY A 283 -17.56 0.29 -7.40
N THR A 284 -17.89 -0.12 -8.62
CA THR A 284 -17.74 -1.50 -9.12
C THR A 284 -16.30 -1.96 -9.17
N GLN A 285 -15.42 -1.23 -9.87
CA GLN A 285 -14.01 -1.57 -9.91
C GLN A 285 -13.37 -1.39 -8.52
N ILE A 286 -13.97 -0.60 -7.61
CA ILE A 286 -13.55 -0.65 -6.20
C ILE A 286 -13.81 -1.99 -5.61
N PHE A 287 -15.07 -2.42 -5.53
CA PHE A 287 -15.41 -3.62 -4.80
C PHE A 287 -14.73 -4.85 -5.42
N PHE A 288 -14.64 -4.89 -6.75
CA PHE A 288 -13.91 -5.91 -7.50
C PHE A 288 -12.39 -5.87 -7.25
N SER A 289 -11.73 -4.73 -7.47
CA SER A 289 -10.27 -4.58 -7.27
C SER A 289 -9.85 -4.45 -5.81
N PHE A 290 -10.80 -4.44 -4.88
CA PHE A 290 -10.59 -4.64 -3.45
C PHE A 290 -11.02 -6.02 -2.96
N ALA A 291 -11.46 -6.93 -3.84
CA ALA A 291 -11.95 -8.27 -3.49
C ALA A 291 -12.88 -8.26 -2.27
N ILE A 292 -13.58 -7.14 -2.02
CA ILE A 292 -14.42 -7.02 -0.84
C ILE A 292 -15.66 -7.82 -1.09
N CYS A 293 -16.28 -8.29 -0.01
CA CYS A 293 -17.47 -9.10 -0.07
C CYS A 293 -17.21 -10.46 -0.75
N LEU A 294 -15.94 -10.86 -0.91
CA LEU A 294 -15.50 -12.14 -1.48
C LEU A 294 -15.12 -13.16 -0.37
N GLY A 295 -14.68 -12.71 0.81
CA GLY A 295 -14.31 -13.63 1.89
C GLY A 295 -12.85 -14.11 1.84
N CYS A 296 -12.08 -13.81 0.77
CA CYS A 296 -10.62 -14.09 0.68
C CYS A 296 -9.83 -13.47 1.84
N LEU A 297 -10.45 -12.49 2.47
CA LEU A 297 -9.87 -11.49 3.31
C LEU A 297 -10.10 -11.90 4.74
N THR A 298 -11.36 -12.19 5.04
CA THR A 298 -11.77 -13.05 6.15
C THR A 298 -10.90 -14.33 6.22
N ALA A 299 -10.71 -15.02 5.10
CA ALA A 299 -9.96 -16.27 5.02
C ALA A 299 -8.46 -16.10 5.28
N LEU A 300 -7.74 -15.29 4.52
CA LEU A 300 -6.30 -15.11 4.73
C LEU A 300 -6.01 -14.50 6.11
N GLY A 301 -6.88 -13.58 6.57
CA GLY A 301 -6.85 -13.00 7.90
C GLY A 301 -6.86 -14.09 8.96
N SER A 302 -7.72 -15.11 8.84
CA SER A 302 -7.79 -16.23 9.80
C SER A 302 -6.46 -16.94 10.08
N TYR A 303 -5.50 -16.93 9.14
CA TYR A 303 -4.18 -17.56 9.27
C TYR A 303 -3.14 -16.69 9.98
N ASN A 304 -3.52 -15.47 10.33
CA ASN A 304 -2.63 -14.61 11.06
C ASN A 304 -2.32 -15.17 12.44
N LYS A 305 -1.18 -14.73 12.96
CA LYS A 305 -0.98 -14.83 14.40
C LYS A 305 -2.04 -13.94 15.05
N TYR A 306 -2.72 -14.50 16.04
CA TYR A 306 -3.71 -13.82 16.88
C TYR A 306 -3.20 -12.50 17.55
N HIS A 307 -1.87 -12.22 17.52
CA HIS A 307 -1.29 -10.95 18.00
C HIS A 307 -1.50 -9.82 17.00
N ASN A 308 -1.43 -10.17 15.71
CA ASN A 308 -0.77 -9.30 14.77
C ASN A 308 -1.53 -8.00 14.64
N ASN A 309 -0.79 -6.89 14.70
CA ASN A 309 -1.12 -5.63 14.05
C ASN A 309 -2.00 -5.88 12.81
N CYS A 310 -3.19 -5.29 12.71
CA CYS A 310 -4.12 -5.54 11.61
C CYS A 310 -4.57 -4.26 10.83
N TYR A 311 -4.20 -3.04 11.28
CA TYR A 311 -4.60 -1.72 10.71
C TYR A 311 -3.43 -1.02 10.10
N ARG A 312 -2.20 -1.39 10.52
CA ARG A 312 -1.01 -0.75 10.01
C ARG A 312 -0.80 -1.12 8.57
N ASP A 313 -0.52 -2.42 8.40
CA ASP A 313 -1.42 -3.35 7.73
C ASP A 313 -2.28 -2.69 6.68
N SER A 314 -3.61 -2.71 6.77
CA SER A 314 -4.35 -2.36 5.56
C SER A 314 -4.35 -0.88 5.36
N ILE A 315 -3.65 -0.07 6.16
CA ILE A 315 -3.58 1.33 5.83
C ILE A 315 -2.87 1.49 4.54
N ALA A 316 -1.84 0.68 4.33
CA ALA A 316 -1.25 0.50 3.05
C ALA A 316 -1.45 -0.89 2.43
N LEU A 317 -2.06 -1.96 3.01
CA LEU A 317 -3.14 -2.67 2.24
C LEU A 317 -4.39 -1.80 2.19
N CYS A 318 -4.31 -0.57 1.69
CA CYS A 318 -5.34 0.38 1.26
C CYS A 318 -4.56 1.29 0.35
N PHE A 319 -3.78 2.13 1.03
CA PHE A 319 -3.34 3.43 0.56
C PHE A 319 -2.49 3.47 -0.60
N LEU A 320 -1.85 2.35 -0.74
CA LEU A 320 -1.67 2.03 -2.06
C LEU A 320 -1.89 0.54 -2.32
N ASN A 321 -3.06 -0.15 -2.80
CA ASN A 321 -3.66 -0.93 -4.13
C ASN A 321 -3.51 -0.75 -5.84
N SER A 322 -2.81 -0.03 -6.85
CA SER A 322 -1.79 1.10 -7.35
C SER A 322 -0.28 1.62 -7.16
N GLY A 323 0.65 1.17 -6.33
CA GLY A 323 2.07 1.45 -6.47
C GLY A 323 2.70 0.52 -7.50
N THR A 324 1.88 -0.41 -7.96
CA THR A 324 1.78 -0.83 -9.33
C THR A 324 0.43 -0.39 -9.93
N SER A 325 -0.43 -1.08 -10.68
CA SER A 325 -1.87 -0.74 -10.78
C SER A 325 -2.37 0.69 -11.22
N PHE A 326 -2.06 1.85 -10.54
CA PHE A 326 -1.97 3.20 -11.17
C PHE A 326 -0.96 2.85 -12.16
N VAL A 327 0.25 2.40 -11.81
CA VAL A 327 1.33 1.93 -12.71
C VAL A 327 0.91 1.07 -13.85
N ALA A 328 -0.14 0.27 -13.69
CA ALA A 328 -0.67 -0.55 -14.76
C ALA A 328 -1.63 0.25 -15.68
N GLY A 329 -2.26 1.28 -15.15
CA GLY A 329 -2.57 2.57 -15.78
C GLY A 329 -1.45 3.66 -15.90
N PHE A 330 -0.25 3.56 -15.29
CA PHE A 330 0.96 4.05 -15.89
C PHE A 330 1.15 3.06 -17.01
N ALA A 331 0.50 1.91 -17.36
CA ALA A 331 1.05 0.90 -18.30
C ALA A 331 0.47 0.62 -19.71
N ILE A 332 -0.74 0.93 -20.16
CA ILE A 332 -1.28 0.32 -21.41
C ILE A 332 -1.66 1.21 -22.60
N PHE A 333 -2.10 2.48 -22.50
CA PHE A 333 -2.32 3.27 -23.76
C PHE A 333 -1.06 3.76 -24.43
N SER A 334 0.00 3.27 -23.85
CA SER A 334 1.34 3.18 -24.26
C SER A 334 1.64 2.15 -25.27
N ILE A 335 0.79 1.18 -25.47
CA ILE A 335 0.87 0.35 -26.64
C ILE A 335 0.03 1.10 -27.69
N LEU A 336 -1.13 1.64 -27.25
CA LEU A 336 -2.12 2.31 -28.07
C LEU A 336 -1.67 3.63 -28.72
N GLY A 337 -0.70 4.36 -28.18
CA GLY A 337 -0.25 5.67 -28.70
C GLY A 337 0.51 5.67 -30.04
N PHE A 338 1.14 4.54 -30.37
CA PHE A 338 2.03 4.28 -31.52
C PHE A 338 1.41 3.28 -32.44
N MET A 339 0.71 2.34 -31.81
CA MET A 339 -0.37 1.65 -32.44
C MET A 339 -1.40 2.68 -32.96
N SER A 340 -1.48 3.90 -32.41
CA SER A 340 -2.13 5.05 -33.03
C SER A 340 -1.23 5.80 -34.02
N GLN A 341 -0.01 6.23 -33.64
CA GLN A 341 0.82 7.02 -34.57
C GLN A 341 1.17 6.32 -35.89
N GLU A 342 1.79 5.14 -35.85
CA GLU A 342 2.21 4.43 -37.08
C GLU A 342 1.03 3.85 -37.86
N GLN A 343 -0.18 3.87 -37.28
CA GLN A 343 -1.39 3.40 -37.95
C GLN A 343 -2.32 4.57 -38.33
N GLY A 344 -2.00 5.81 -37.94
CA GLY A 344 -2.78 7.02 -38.21
C GLY A 344 -4.19 7.08 -37.59
N VAL A 345 -4.55 6.16 -36.68
CA VAL A 345 -5.94 6.00 -36.19
C VAL A 345 -6.19 6.57 -34.79
N PRO A 346 -7.37 7.16 -34.50
CA PRO A 346 -7.74 7.65 -33.18
C PRO A 346 -7.75 6.56 -32.10
N ILE A 347 -7.40 6.90 -30.85
CA ILE A 347 -7.36 5.91 -29.75
C ILE A 347 -8.74 5.51 -29.23
N SER A 348 -9.78 6.23 -29.63
CA SER A 348 -11.17 5.74 -29.67
C SER A 348 -11.34 4.40 -30.43
N GLU A 349 -10.41 4.03 -31.30
CA GLU A 349 -10.46 2.86 -32.18
C GLU A 349 -9.34 1.85 -31.89
N VAL A 350 -8.22 2.30 -31.30
CA VAL A 350 -7.10 1.43 -30.89
C VAL A 350 -7.37 0.69 -29.57
N ALA A 351 -8.19 1.25 -28.67
CA ALA A 351 -8.50 0.67 -27.37
C ALA A 351 -9.69 -0.32 -27.40
N GLU A 352 -9.41 -1.58 -27.10
CA GLU A 352 -10.43 -2.63 -27.00
C GLU A 352 -10.94 -2.87 -25.57
N SER A 353 -12.14 -3.44 -25.46
CA SER A 353 -12.82 -3.71 -24.20
C SER A 353 -12.52 -5.09 -23.61
N GLY A 354 -12.08 -5.14 -22.36
CA GLY A 354 -11.84 -6.40 -21.64
C GLY A 354 -10.54 -7.09 -22.07
N PRO A 355 -10.51 -8.43 -22.22
CA PRO A 355 -9.29 -9.17 -22.56
C PRO A 355 -8.58 -8.73 -23.85
N GLY A 356 -9.31 -8.17 -24.83
CA GLY A 356 -8.73 -7.66 -26.08
C GLY A 356 -7.60 -6.65 -25.86
N LEU A 357 -7.65 -5.86 -24.79
CA LEU A 357 -6.58 -4.91 -24.48
C LEU A 357 -5.23 -5.61 -24.14
N ALA A 358 -5.27 -6.80 -23.54
CA ALA A 358 -4.08 -7.57 -23.16
C ALA A 358 -3.59 -8.55 -24.24
N PHE A 359 -4.50 -9.02 -25.10
CA PHE A 359 -4.20 -10.09 -26.07
C PHE A 359 -4.30 -9.67 -27.54
N ILE A 360 -4.98 -8.56 -27.85
CA ILE A 360 -4.91 -7.90 -29.17
C ILE A 360 -4.05 -6.64 -29.10
N ALA A 361 -4.37 -5.73 -28.18
CA ALA A 361 -3.73 -4.42 -28.22
C ALA A 361 -2.26 -4.47 -27.75
N TYR A 362 -1.96 -5.16 -26.64
CA TYR A 362 -0.57 -5.34 -26.22
C TYR A 362 0.29 -6.01 -27.31
N PRO A 363 -0.07 -7.19 -27.83
CA PRO A 363 0.87 -7.95 -28.66
C PRO A 363 1.10 -7.31 -30.02
N ARG A 364 0.15 -6.49 -30.50
CA ARG A 364 0.27 -5.69 -31.72
C ARG A 364 1.41 -4.70 -31.68
N ALA A 365 1.49 -3.86 -30.65
CA ALA A 365 2.62 -2.93 -30.55
C ALA A 365 3.91 -3.60 -30.01
N VAL A 366 3.86 -4.81 -29.41
CA VAL A 366 5.08 -5.60 -29.14
C VAL A 366 5.83 -6.00 -30.40
N VAL A 367 5.14 -6.49 -31.44
CA VAL A 367 5.77 -6.92 -32.71
C VAL A 367 6.68 -5.83 -33.27
N MET A 368 6.26 -4.59 -33.11
CA MET A 368 6.87 -3.41 -33.70
C MET A 368 8.06 -2.89 -32.84
N LEU A 369 8.34 -3.48 -31.67
CA LEU A 369 9.53 -3.22 -30.85
C LEU A 369 10.75 -4.03 -31.38
N PRO A 370 11.96 -3.46 -31.54
CA PRO A 370 13.16 -4.27 -31.76
C PRO A 370 13.40 -5.25 -30.61
N PHE A 371 13.79 -6.47 -30.97
CA PHE A 371 13.82 -7.66 -30.11
C PHE A 371 12.45 -8.05 -29.53
N SER A 372 11.38 -7.95 -30.34
CA SER A 372 9.99 -8.22 -29.95
C SER A 372 9.73 -9.56 -29.22
N PRO A 373 10.41 -10.69 -29.52
CA PRO A 373 10.22 -11.92 -28.74
C PRO A 373 10.59 -11.78 -27.25
N LEU A 374 11.62 -10.99 -26.92
CA LEU A 374 12.01 -10.73 -25.53
C LEU A 374 10.91 -9.94 -24.80
N TRP A 375 10.33 -8.95 -25.45
CA TRP A 375 9.27 -8.11 -24.88
C TRP A 375 7.95 -8.87 -24.73
N ALA A 376 7.64 -9.76 -25.66
CA ALA A 376 6.52 -10.70 -25.55
C ALA A 376 6.73 -11.66 -24.36
N CYS A 377 7.87 -12.36 -24.31
CA CYS A 377 8.20 -13.30 -23.23
C CYS A 377 8.11 -12.64 -21.85
N CYS A 378 8.75 -11.49 -21.66
CA CYS A 378 8.81 -10.83 -20.36
C CYS A 378 7.45 -10.28 -19.92
N PHE A 379 6.64 -9.74 -20.84
CA PHE A 379 5.26 -9.32 -20.53
C PHE A 379 4.35 -10.50 -20.19
N PHE A 380 4.32 -11.54 -21.03
CA PHE A 380 3.42 -12.66 -20.77
C PHE A 380 3.82 -13.45 -19.54
N PHE A 381 5.12 -13.54 -19.23
CA PHE A 381 5.58 -14.07 -17.95
C PHE A 381 5.09 -13.21 -16.76
N MET A 382 5.18 -11.89 -16.85
CA MET A 382 4.57 -10.99 -15.85
C MET A 382 3.06 -11.20 -15.69
N VAL A 383 2.30 -11.29 -16.78
CA VAL A 383 0.86 -11.54 -16.75
C VAL A 383 0.54 -12.90 -16.11
N VAL A 384 1.31 -13.95 -16.44
CA VAL A 384 1.16 -15.26 -15.80
C VAL A 384 1.40 -15.18 -14.29
N LEU A 385 2.42 -14.43 -13.86
CA LEU A 385 2.70 -14.26 -12.43
C LEU A 385 1.57 -13.51 -11.73
N LEU A 386 1.18 -12.32 -12.19
CA LEU A 386 0.03 -11.54 -11.67
C LEU A 386 -1.25 -12.38 -11.57
N GLY A 387 -1.52 -13.20 -12.59
CA GLY A 387 -2.71 -14.05 -12.64
C GLY A 387 -2.66 -15.20 -11.64
N LEU A 388 -1.54 -15.92 -11.54
CA LEU A 388 -1.35 -17.02 -10.58
C LEU A 388 -1.57 -16.57 -9.15
N ASP A 389 -1.10 -15.36 -8.89
CA ASP A 389 -1.02 -14.74 -7.58
C ASP A 389 -2.41 -14.32 -7.05
N SER A 390 -3.35 -13.90 -7.92
CA SER A 390 -4.81 -13.90 -7.69
C SER A 390 -5.34 -15.31 -7.48
N GLN A 391 -5.05 -16.20 -8.42
CA GLN A 391 -5.77 -17.46 -8.51
C GLN A 391 -5.56 -18.33 -7.26
N PHE A 392 -4.33 -18.46 -6.76
CA PHE A 392 -4.11 -19.33 -5.60
C PHE A 392 -4.71 -18.78 -4.30
N VAL A 393 -4.93 -17.46 -4.18
CA VAL A 393 -5.55 -16.88 -2.99
C VAL A 393 -7.07 -17.02 -3.04
N CYS A 394 -7.70 -16.81 -4.20
CA CYS A 394 -9.12 -17.13 -4.40
C CYS A 394 -9.42 -18.60 -4.09
N VAL A 395 -8.49 -19.53 -4.39
CA VAL A 395 -8.61 -20.94 -3.98
C VAL A 395 -8.37 -21.13 -2.48
N GLU A 396 -7.34 -20.51 -1.91
CA GLU A 396 -7.06 -20.55 -0.46
C GLU A 396 -8.26 -20.06 0.35
N SER A 397 -8.98 -19.04 -0.13
CA SER A 397 -10.23 -18.52 0.44
C SER A 397 -11.28 -19.60 0.66
N LEU A 398 -11.68 -20.25 -0.44
CA LEU A 398 -12.71 -21.28 -0.47
C LEU A 398 -12.28 -22.50 0.36
N VAL A 399 -11.03 -22.92 0.24
CA VAL A 399 -10.44 -24.02 1.02
C VAL A 399 -10.43 -23.69 2.52
N THR A 400 -10.15 -22.45 2.91
CA THR A 400 -10.18 -22.01 4.31
C THR A 400 -11.58 -22.15 4.91
N ALA A 401 -12.62 -21.66 4.21
CA ALA A 401 -13.99 -21.74 4.69
C ALA A 401 -14.46 -23.19 4.86
N LEU A 402 -14.15 -24.06 3.88
CA LEU A 402 -14.50 -25.49 3.92
C LEU A 402 -13.75 -26.24 5.04
N VAL A 403 -12.46 -25.97 5.23
CA VAL A 403 -11.64 -26.53 6.34
C VAL A 403 -12.15 -26.08 7.70
N ASP A 404 -12.71 -24.87 7.81
CA ASP A 404 -13.25 -24.33 9.06
C ASP A 404 -14.72 -24.67 9.34
N MET A 405 -15.49 -25.08 8.32
CA MET A 405 -16.80 -25.70 8.50
C MET A 405 -16.67 -27.17 8.94
N TYR A 406 -15.71 -27.91 8.40
CA TYR A 406 -15.54 -29.36 8.65
C TYR A 406 -14.13 -29.72 9.18
N PRO A 407 -13.66 -29.14 10.30
CA PRO A 407 -12.29 -29.30 10.77
C PRO A 407 -11.92 -30.76 11.09
N ARG A 408 -12.85 -31.56 11.64
CA ARG A 408 -12.66 -33.00 11.89
C ARG A 408 -12.37 -33.82 10.63
N VAL A 409 -12.84 -33.36 9.46
CA VAL A 409 -12.67 -34.05 8.18
C VAL A 409 -11.37 -33.65 7.51
N PHE A 410 -11.11 -32.34 7.39
CA PHE A 410 -10.02 -31.81 6.55
C PHE A 410 -8.73 -31.46 7.30
N ARG A 411 -8.74 -31.23 8.62
CA ARG A 411 -7.52 -31.00 9.43
C ARG A 411 -6.81 -32.29 9.84
N LYS A 412 -6.78 -33.30 8.96
CA LYS A 412 -5.95 -34.51 9.12
C LYS A 412 -4.92 -34.57 8.00
N LYS A 413 -3.82 -35.30 8.23
CA LYS A 413 -2.68 -35.41 7.30
C LYS A 413 -3.15 -35.68 5.86
N ASN A 414 -2.59 -34.90 4.92
CA ASN A 414 -2.89 -34.88 3.47
C ASN A 414 -4.33 -34.54 3.04
N ARG A 415 -5.32 -34.44 3.94
CA ARG A 415 -6.73 -34.20 3.54
C ARG A 415 -7.03 -32.79 3.06
N ARG A 416 -6.27 -31.78 3.53
CA ARG A 416 -6.31 -30.42 2.97
C ARG A 416 -5.78 -30.37 1.53
N GLU A 417 -4.73 -31.14 1.24
CA GLU A 417 -4.09 -31.21 -0.08
C GLU A 417 -5.05 -31.84 -1.10
N VAL A 418 -5.71 -32.94 -0.71
CA VAL A 418 -6.79 -33.57 -1.50
C VAL A 418 -7.99 -32.63 -1.69
N LEU A 419 -8.35 -31.81 -0.70
CA LEU A 419 -9.42 -30.81 -0.85
C LEU A 419 -9.06 -29.73 -1.88
N ILE A 420 -7.82 -29.22 -1.86
CA ILE A 420 -7.35 -28.27 -2.91
C ILE A 420 -7.44 -28.95 -4.28
N LEU A 421 -6.91 -30.17 -4.41
CA LEU A 421 -6.95 -30.91 -5.67
C LEU A 421 -8.39 -31.09 -6.18
N GLY A 422 -9.34 -31.40 -5.30
CA GLY A 422 -10.76 -31.49 -5.64
C GLY A 422 -11.37 -30.17 -6.10
N VAL A 423 -11.05 -29.05 -5.44
CA VAL A 423 -11.48 -27.69 -5.84
C VAL A 423 -10.88 -27.32 -7.21
N SER A 424 -9.58 -27.57 -7.41
CA SER A 424 -8.89 -27.30 -8.68
C SER A 424 -9.43 -28.14 -9.84
N VAL A 425 -9.65 -29.44 -9.65
CA VAL A 425 -10.21 -30.33 -10.68
C VAL A 425 -11.66 -29.95 -11.01
N THR A 426 -12.47 -29.61 -10.00
CA THR A 426 -13.87 -29.17 -10.24
C THR A 426 -13.90 -27.86 -11.02
N SER A 427 -13.06 -26.90 -10.63
CA SER A 427 -12.98 -25.58 -11.28
C SER A 427 -12.36 -25.66 -12.68
N PHE A 428 -11.41 -26.57 -12.91
CA PHE A 428 -10.90 -26.92 -14.24
C PHE A 428 -12.03 -27.42 -15.15
N LEU A 429 -12.81 -28.41 -14.70
CA LEU A 429 -13.87 -29.03 -15.50
C LEU A 429 -14.99 -28.03 -15.87
N VAL A 430 -15.40 -27.14 -14.97
CA VAL A 430 -16.37 -26.08 -15.29
C VAL A 430 -15.74 -25.02 -16.20
N GLY A 431 -14.47 -24.68 -15.97
CA GLY A 431 -13.71 -23.72 -16.79
C GLY A 431 -13.56 -24.12 -18.26
N LEU A 432 -13.58 -25.42 -18.60
CA LEU A 432 -13.55 -25.89 -19.99
C LEU A 432 -14.67 -25.30 -20.86
N VAL A 433 -15.83 -24.97 -20.30
CA VAL A 433 -16.94 -24.33 -21.04
C VAL A 433 -16.52 -22.96 -21.61
N MET A 434 -15.68 -22.21 -20.89
CA MET A 434 -15.15 -20.91 -21.32
C MET A 434 -13.97 -21.02 -22.30
N LEU A 435 -13.49 -22.25 -22.55
CA LEU A 435 -12.49 -22.57 -23.58
C LEU A 435 -13.10 -23.19 -24.84
N THR A 436 -14.42 -23.14 -24.98
CA THR A 436 -15.11 -23.44 -26.23
C THR A 436 -15.06 -22.24 -27.18
N GLU A 437 -15.39 -22.45 -28.46
CA GLU A 437 -15.42 -21.41 -29.50
C GLU A 437 -16.41 -20.27 -29.18
N GLY A 438 -17.54 -20.58 -28.53
CA GLY A 438 -18.47 -19.58 -27.94
C GLY A 438 -18.15 -19.22 -26.48
N GLY A 439 -17.06 -19.75 -25.91
CA GLY A 439 -16.69 -19.61 -24.50
C GLY A 439 -16.40 -18.18 -24.07
N MET A 440 -16.00 -17.31 -25.00
CA MET A 440 -15.78 -15.88 -24.76
C MET A 440 -17.08 -15.16 -24.30
N TYR A 441 -18.23 -15.54 -24.85
CA TYR A 441 -19.53 -15.00 -24.42
C TYR A 441 -19.93 -15.46 -23.01
N VAL A 442 -19.58 -16.70 -22.66
CA VAL A 442 -19.81 -17.27 -21.32
C VAL A 442 -18.90 -16.59 -20.29
N PHE A 443 -17.62 -16.39 -20.62
CA PHE A 443 -16.65 -15.65 -19.81
C PHE A 443 -17.15 -14.23 -19.50
N GLN A 444 -17.68 -13.51 -20.50
CA GLN A 444 -18.20 -12.16 -20.30
C GLN A 444 -19.45 -12.08 -19.40
N LEU A 445 -20.35 -13.06 -19.45
CA LEU A 445 -21.49 -13.10 -18.52
C LEU A 445 -21.01 -13.26 -17.06
N PHE A 446 -19.97 -14.06 -16.82
CA PHE A 446 -19.38 -14.20 -15.49
C PHE A 446 -18.68 -12.90 -15.04
N ASP A 447 -17.86 -12.28 -15.89
CA ASP A 447 -17.12 -11.05 -15.54
C ASP A 447 -18.03 -9.81 -15.36
N TYR A 448 -19.16 -9.74 -16.08
CA TYR A 448 -20.10 -8.63 -15.97
C TYR A 448 -21.11 -8.80 -14.83
N TYR A 449 -21.62 -10.02 -14.57
CA TYR A 449 -22.70 -10.25 -13.59
C TYR A 449 -22.28 -10.97 -12.30
N ALA A 450 -21.47 -12.03 -12.38
CA ALA A 450 -21.22 -12.90 -11.21
C ALA A 450 -20.37 -12.20 -10.14
N ALA A 451 -19.20 -11.68 -10.53
CA ALA A 451 -18.34 -10.83 -9.70
C ALA A 451 -18.63 -9.32 -9.91
N SER A 452 -19.90 -8.98 -10.18
CA SER A 452 -20.30 -7.60 -10.51
C SER A 452 -20.28 -6.68 -9.29
N GLY A 453 -20.06 -5.39 -9.54
CA GLY A 453 -20.09 -4.37 -8.51
C GLY A 453 -21.43 -4.28 -7.77
N MET A 454 -22.55 -4.67 -8.38
CA MET A 454 -23.85 -4.69 -7.72
C MET A 454 -23.95 -5.78 -6.66
N CYS A 455 -23.42 -6.99 -6.92
CA CYS A 455 -23.34 -8.05 -5.91
C CYS A 455 -22.56 -7.57 -4.68
N LEU A 456 -21.42 -6.92 -4.91
CA LEU A 456 -20.49 -6.53 -3.87
C LEU A 456 -20.99 -5.29 -3.10
N LEU A 457 -21.52 -4.26 -3.79
CA LEU A 457 -22.20 -3.11 -3.17
C LEU A 457 -23.39 -3.53 -2.29
N PHE A 458 -24.12 -4.57 -2.69
CA PHE A 458 -25.23 -5.11 -1.89
C PHE A 458 -24.73 -5.75 -0.60
N VAL A 459 -23.75 -6.65 -0.69
CA VAL A 459 -23.14 -7.29 0.47
C VAL A 459 -22.55 -6.25 1.43
N ALA A 460 -21.85 -5.23 0.89
CA ALA A 460 -21.27 -4.12 1.63
C ALA A 460 -22.25 -3.38 2.56
N ILE A 461 -23.46 -3.08 2.08
CA ILE A 461 -24.49 -2.41 2.86
C ILE A 461 -24.86 -3.24 4.10
N PHE A 462 -25.05 -4.56 3.90
CA PHE A 462 -25.40 -5.49 4.98
C PHE A 462 -24.22 -5.76 5.92
N GLU A 463 -23.00 -5.78 5.41
CA GLU A 463 -21.78 -5.85 6.20
C GLU A 463 -21.67 -4.64 7.13
N SER A 464 -21.65 -3.42 6.58
CA SER A 464 -21.59 -2.18 7.38
C SER A 464 -22.77 -2.08 8.35
N PHE A 465 -23.99 -2.46 7.95
CA PHE A 465 -25.14 -2.50 8.86
C PHE A 465 -24.96 -3.51 10.00
N CYS A 466 -24.59 -4.76 9.68
CA CYS A 466 -24.39 -5.80 10.69
C CYS A 466 -23.31 -5.41 11.68
N VAL A 467 -22.26 -4.71 11.24
CA VAL A 467 -21.16 -4.30 12.12
C VAL A 467 -21.46 -3.01 12.89
N ALA A 468 -22.02 -2.01 12.22
CA ALA A 468 -22.21 -0.68 12.82
C ALA A 468 -23.47 -0.55 13.66
N TRP A 469 -24.49 -1.37 13.37
CA TRP A 469 -25.78 -1.30 14.03
C TRP A 469 -26.13 -2.61 14.74
N ALA A 470 -25.90 -3.79 14.15
CA ALA A 470 -26.31 -5.06 14.78
C ALA A 470 -25.37 -5.56 15.88
N TYR A 471 -24.13 -5.90 15.52
CA TYR A 471 -23.05 -6.03 16.49
C TYR A 471 -22.78 -4.66 17.16
N GLY A 472 -23.00 -3.59 16.40
CA GLY A 472 -23.09 -2.20 16.83
C GLY A 472 -21.72 -1.55 16.93
N ALA A 473 -21.48 -0.40 16.29
CA ALA A 473 -20.19 0.31 16.26
C ALA A 473 -19.71 0.80 17.64
N GLY A 474 -20.49 0.55 18.70
CA GLY A 474 -20.04 0.50 20.08
C GLY A 474 -19.12 -0.68 20.32
N ARG A 475 -19.55 -1.93 20.06
CA ARG A 475 -18.85 -3.23 20.28
C ARG A 475 -18.11 -3.77 19.06
N PHE A 476 -18.58 -3.44 17.85
CA PHE A 476 -17.69 -3.44 16.70
C PHE A 476 -16.62 -2.34 16.80
N TYR A 477 -16.68 -1.48 17.83
CA TYR A 477 -15.52 -0.90 18.51
C TYR A 477 -15.07 -1.71 19.78
N ASP A 478 -15.89 -2.06 20.79
CA ASP A 478 -15.48 -2.52 22.14
C ASP A 478 -14.93 -3.95 22.29
N ASN A 479 -15.22 -4.86 21.36
CA ASN A 479 -14.34 -6.04 21.28
C ASN A 479 -12.93 -5.53 21.03
N ILE A 480 -12.85 -4.47 20.25
CA ILE A 480 -11.68 -4.25 19.50
C ILE A 480 -10.47 -3.75 20.30
N GLU A 481 -10.45 -2.99 21.41
CA GLU A 481 -9.12 -2.65 22.02
C GLU A 481 -8.29 -3.85 22.45
N ASP A 482 -8.88 -5.01 22.55
CA ASP A 482 -8.32 -6.16 23.22
C ASP A 482 -7.22 -6.91 22.41
N MET A 483 -7.46 -7.93 21.57
CA MET A 483 -6.37 -8.75 20.95
C MET A 483 -5.20 -8.00 20.31
N ILE A 484 -5.24 -6.67 20.04
CA ILE A 484 -3.93 -5.99 19.95
C ILE A 484 -3.63 -4.76 20.88
N GLY A 485 -4.54 -3.99 21.56
CA GLY A 485 -4.23 -2.75 22.37
C GLY A 485 -5.20 -1.50 22.51
N TYR A 486 -5.32 -0.54 21.54
CA TYR A 486 -6.13 0.74 21.62
C TYR A 486 -7.24 0.98 20.55
N ARG A 487 -7.81 2.23 20.29
CA ARG A 487 -9.12 2.61 19.61
C ARG A 487 -9.10 3.48 18.29
N PRO A 488 -10.08 3.36 17.32
CA PRO A 488 -10.00 3.76 15.90
C PRO A 488 -10.37 5.23 15.74
N TRP A 489 -9.76 5.90 14.78
CA TRP A 489 -10.12 7.28 14.44
C TRP A 489 -11.63 7.38 14.23
N PRO A 490 -12.40 8.18 15.01
CA PRO A 490 -13.85 8.06 15.10
C PRO A 490 -14.59 8.10 13.75
N LEU A 491 -13.98 8.78 12.78
CA LEU A 491 -14.41 8.88 11.39
C LEU A 491 -14.73 7.53 10.74
N ILE A 492 -13.99 6.48 11.10
CA ILE A 492 -14.15 5.09 10.67
C ILE A 492 -15.52 4.52 11.06
N LYS A 493 -15.88 4.67 12.33
CA LYS A 493 -17.20 4.33 12.84
C LYS A 493 -18.27 5.23 12.27
N TYR A 494 -17.98 6.50 12.03
CA TYR A 494 -18.90 7.39 11.34
C TYR A 494 -19.12 6.98 9.88
N CYS A 495 -18.18 6.27 9.26
CA CYS A 495 -18.42 5.61 7.99
C CYS A 495 -19.32 4.39 8.10
N TRP A 496 -19.00 3.39 8.94
CA TRP A 496 -19.88 2.21 9.04
C TRP A 496 -21.29 2.58 9.51
N LEU A 497 -21.39 3.57 10.42
CA LEU A 497 -22.67 4.08 10.90
C LEU A 497 -23.43 4.84 9.82
N PHE A 498 -22.74 5.71 9.06
CA PHE A 498 -23.38 6.72 8.20
C PHE A 498 -22.85 6.71 6.78
N LEU A 499 -21.59 7.11 6.55
CA LEU A 499 -21.11 7.46 5.21
C LEU A 499 -21.09 6.27 4.23
N THR A 500 -20.85 5.07 4.74
CA THR A 500 -20.77 3.84 3.95
C THR A 500 -22.09 3.24 3.58
N PRO A 501 -23.01 2.93 4.53
CA PRO A 501 -24.33 2.49 4.14
C PRO A 501 -25.01 3.58 3.28
N ALA A 502 -24.76 4.88 3.53
CA ALA A 502 -25.29 5.94 2.67
C ALA A 502 -24.80 5.85 1.23
N VAL A 503 -23.48 5.87 0.99
CA VAL A 503 -22.94 5.96 -0.38
C VAL A 503 -22.88 4.60 -1.10
N CYS A 504 -22.86 3.46 -0.40
CA CYS A 504 -23.07 2.15 -1.03
C CYS A 504 -24.52 2.03 -1.49
N THR A 505 -25.47 2.45 -0.64
CA THR A 505 -26.90 2.44 -1.00
C THR A 505 -27.17 3.41 -2.15
N ALA A 506 -26.61 4.62 -2.11
CA ALA A 506 -26.74 5.58 -3.22
C ALA A 506 -26.28 4.98 -4.54
N THR A 507 -25.08 4.38 -4.59
CA THR A 507 -24.52 3.81 -5.82
C THR A 507 -25.23 2.54 -6.27
N PHE A 508 -25.61 1.67 -5.33
CA PHE A 508 -26.41 0.48 -5.63
C PHE A 508 -27.76 0.88 -6.24
N LEU A 509 -28.42 1.90 -5.70
CA LEU A 509 -29.64 2.48 -6.28
C LEU A 509 -29.37 3.11 -7.65
N PHE A 510 -28.29 3.88 -7.83
CA PHE A 510 -27.93 4.41 -9.14
C PHE A 510 -27.66 3.31 -10.17
N SER A 511 -27.01 2.20 -9.81
CA SER A 511 -26.76 1.08 -10.73
C SER A 511 -28.01 0.30 -11.10
N LEU A 512 -29.05 0.31 -10.26
CA LEU A 512 -30.38 -0.17 -10.63
C LEU A 512 -31.12 0.83 -11.54
N ILE A 513 -30.98 2.14 -11.29
CA ILE A 513 -31.65 3.22 -12.05
C ILE A 513 -31.02 3.46 -13.44
N LYS A 514 -29.72 3.17 -13.60
CA LYS A 514 -28.94 3.37 -14.84
C LYS A 514 -28.42 2.06 -15.44
N TYR A 515 -29.09 0.94 -15.17
CA TYR A 515 -28.77 -0.36 -15.76
C TYR A 515 -28.74 -0.31 -17.30
N THR A 516 -27.76 -1.00 -17.90
CA THR A 516 -27.60 -1.15 -19.36
C THR A 516 -27.31 -2.61 -19.72
N PRO A 517 -27.94 -3.19 -20.76
CA PRO A 517 -27.67 -4.57 -21.18
C PRO A 517 -26.24 -4.82 -21.68
N LEU A 518 -25.78 -6.06 -21.55
CA LEU A 518 -24.43 -6.47 -21.99
C LEU A 518 -24.34 -6.53 -23.53
N THR A 519 -23.18 -6.15 -24.08
CA THR A 519 -22.87 -6.26 -25.52
C THR A 519 -21.40 -6.65 -25.73
N TYR A 520 -21.11 -7.33 -26.85
CA TYR A 520 -19.76 -7.74 -27.25
C TYR A 520 -19.32 -7.04 -28.54
N ASN A 521 -18.08 -6.53 -28.56
CA ASN A 521 -17.45 -5.77 -29.65
C ASN A 521 -18.36 -4.72 -30.31
N LYS A 522 -19.26 -4.09 -29.53
CA LYS A 522 -20.33 -3.13 -29.93
C LYS A 522 -21.36 -3.68 -30.94
N LYS A 523 -21.07 -4.76 -31.67
CA LYS A 523 -21.91 -5.38 -32.72
C LYS A 523 -22.90 -6.40 -32.18
N TYR A 524 -22.48 -7.26 -31.24
CA TYR A 524 -23.29 -8.35 -30.72
C TYR A 524 -24.04 -7.92 -29.46
N LYS A 525 -25.36 -8.14 -29.43
CA LYS A 525 -26.21 -7.93 -28.25
C LYS A 525 -26.59 -9.28 -27.66
N TYR A 526 -26.55 -9.40 -26.34
CA TYR A 526 -26.93 -10.65 -25.68
C TYR A 526 -28.45 -10.89 -25.81
N PRO A 527 -28.88 -12.16 -25.93
CA PRO A 527 -30.30 -12.48 -25.92
C PRO A 527 -30.89 -12.23 -24.53
N TRP A 528 -32.22 -12.01 -24.45
CA TRP A 528 -32.92 -11.73 -23.18
C TRP A 528 -32.66 -12.80 -22.10
N TRP A 529 -32.51 -14.07 -22.50
CA TRP A 529 -32.21 -15.17 -21.59
C TRP A 529 -30.76 -15.14 -21.08
N GLY A 530 -29.84 -14.52 -21.84
CA GLY A 530 -28.45 -14.28 -21.44
C GLY A 530 -28.36 -13.21 -20.35
N ASP A 531 -29.05 -12.08 -20.53
CA ASP A 531 -29.20 -11.08 -19.46
C ASP A 531 -29.92 -11.68 -18.24
N ALA A 532 -30.96 -12.49 -18.43
CA ALA A 532 -31.64 -13.20 -17.32
C ALA A 532 -30.71 -14.19 -16.59
N LEU A 533 -29.87 -14.92 -17.32
CA LEU A 533 -28.82 -15.79 -16.74
C LEU A 533 -27.79 -14.95 -15.96
N GLY A 534 -27.43 -13.78 -16.46
CA GLY A 534 -26.63 -12.78 -15.75
C GLY A 534 -27.27 -12.35 -14.43
N TRP A 535 -28.54 -11.93 -14.44
CA TRP A 535 -29.26 -11.58 -13.23
C TRP A 535 -29.40 -12.75 -12.25
N LEU A 536 -29.55 -14.00 -12.73
CA LEU A 536 -29.52 -15.20 -11.88
C LEU A 536 -28.14 -15.41 -11.23
N LEU A 537 -27.04 -15.23 -11.97
CA LEU A 537 -25.68 -15.26 -11.42
C LEU A 537 -25.49 -14.20 -10.33
N ALA A 538 -25.96 -12.97 -10.55
CA ALA A 538 -25.88 -11.91 -9.55
C ALA A 538 -26.71 -12.23 -8.29
N LEU A 539 -27.98 -12.57 -8.47
CA LEU A 539 -28.91 -12.90 -7.39
C LEU A 539 -28.48 -14.13 -6.57
N SER A 540 -27.75 -15.08 -7.17
CA SER A 540 -27.23 -16.27 -6.48
C SER A 540 -26.39 -15.95 -5.23
N SER A 541 -25.71 -14.80 -5.24
CA SER A 541 -24.95 -14.30 -4.08
C SER A 541 -25.80 -13.41 -3.18
N MET A 542 -26.52 -12.45 -3.75
CA MET A 542 -27.30 -11.44 -3.01
C MET A 542 -28.40 -12.08 -2.16
N VAL A 543 -29.04 -13.16 -2.62
CA VAL A 543 -30.14 -13.81 -1.91
C VAL A 543 -29.71 -14.49 -0.60
N CYS A 544 -28.43 -14.87 -0.47
CA CYS A 544 -27.91 -15.57 0.71
C CYS A 544 -28.11 -14.78 2.02
N ILE A 545 -28.01 -13.45 1.98
CA ILE A 545 -28.14 -12.58 3.17
C ILE A 545 -29.58 -12.57 3.71
N PRO A 546 -30.62 -12.17 2.94
CA PRO A 546 -31.99 -12.19 3.43
C PRO A 546 -32.51 -13.62 3.68
N ALA A 547 -32.20 -14.59 2.82
CA ALA A 547 -32.67 -15.97 2.99
C ALA A 547 -32.18 -16.58 4.31
N TRP A 548 -30.90 -16.40 4.64
CA TRP A 548 -30.34 -16.88 5.91
C TRP A 548 -30.87 -16.11 7.11
N SER A 549 -31.07 -14.80 6.99
CA SER A 549 -31.68 -13.97 8.03
C SER A 549 -33.09 -14.45 8.37
N CYS A 550 -33.91 -14.74 7.35
CA CYS A 550 -35.25 -15.32 7.51
C CYS A 550 -35.19 -16.72 8.13
N TYR A 551 -34.32 -17.61 7.64
CA TYR A 551 -34.15 -18.97 8.17
C TYR A 551 -33.76 -19.00 9.65
N LYS A 552 -32.89 -18.09 10.10
CA LYS A 552 -32.50 -17.97 11.51
C LYS A 552 -33.62 -17.38 12.37
N LEU A 553 -34.42 -16.45 11.85
CA LEU A 553 -35.57 -15.91 12.57
C LEU A 553 -36.72 -16.92 12.69
N SER A 554 -36.93 -17.80 11.70
CA SER A 554 -37.99 -18.81 11.72
C SER A 554 -37.65 -20.06 12.56
N THR A 555 -36.38 -20.29 12.88
CA THR A 555 -35.91 -21.48 13.63
C THR A 555 -35.70 -21.23 15.14
N LEU A 556 -35.78 -19.98 15.60
CA LEU A 556 -35.61 -19.61 17.01
C LEU A 556 -36.96 -19.55 17.74
N LYS A 557 -37.09 -20.24 18.88
CA LYS A 557 -38.32 -20.29 19.68
C LYS A 557 -38.43 -19.09 20.63
N GLY A 558 -39.54 -18.35 20.57
CA GLY A 558 -39.87 -17.21 21.43
C GLY A 558 -40.71 -16.15 20.71
N SER A 559 -41.18 -15.11 21.39
CA SER A 559 -41.84 -13.98 20.70
C SER A 559 -40.82 -13.13 19.92
N PHE A 560 -41.26 -12.36 18.93
CA PHE A 560 -40.36 -11.55 18.07
C PHE A 560 -39.51 -10.55 18.87
N ARG A 561 -40.04 -9.98 19.97
CA ARG A 561 -39.26 -9.11 20.87
C ARG A 561 -38.21 -9.89 21.67
N GLU A 562 -38.55 -11.08 22.13
CA GLU A 562 -37.64 -11.95 22.91
C GLU A 562 -36.54 -12.54 22.02
N VAL A 563 -36.89 -13.14 20.87
CA VAL A 563 -35.94 -13.69 19.88
C VAL A 563 -34.94 -12.63 19.43
N ARG A 564 -35.40 -11.40 19.19
CA ARG A 564 -34.53 -10.24 18.96
C ARG A 564 -33.65 -9.96 20.18
N SER A 565 -34.21 -9.83 21.38
CA SER A 565 -33.40 -9.55 22.58
C SER A 565 -32.36 -10.65 22.88
N ALA A 566 -32.69 -11.92 22.62
CA ALA A 566 -31.85 -13.07 22.87
C ALA A 566 -30.69 -13.17 21.87
N THR A 567 -30.95 -13.03 20.57
CA THR A 567 -29.89 -13.04 19.55
C THR A 567 -28.89 -11.90 19.72
N TRP A 568 -29.35 -10.72 20.15
CA TRP A 568 -28.50 -9.55 20.40
C TRP A 568 -27.76 -9.62 21.75
N ARG A 569 -28.20 -10.48 22.68
CA ARG A 569 -27.51 -10.85 23.93
C ARG A 569 -26.51 -11.99 23.75
N LEU A 570 -26.83 -13.03 22.97
CA LEU A 570 -25.92 -14.14 22.67
C LEU A 570 -24.63 -13.64 21.99
N ALA A 571 -24.76 -12.68 21.06
CA ALA A 571 -23.63 -11.97 20.46
C ALA A 571 -22.77 -11.16 21.46
N ALA A 572 -23.25 -10.91 22.68
CA ALA A 572 -22.48 -10.28 23.77
C ALA A 572 -21.91 -11.32 24.76
N GLU A 573 -22.62 -12.42 25.02
CA GLU A 573 -22.20 -13.44 26.00
C GLU A 573 -21.09 -14.35 25.45
N GLN A 574 -21.14 -14.71 24.16
CA GLN A 574 -20.11 -15.56 23.54
C GLN A 574 -18.73 -14.89 23.44
N SER A 575 -18.58 -13.60 23.77
CA SER A 575 -17.29 -12.91 23.82
C SER A 575 -16.48 -13.14 25.11
N ARG A 576 -17.02 -13.83 26.14
CA ARG A 576 -16.38 -13.90 27.48
C ARG A 576 -15.42 -15.06 27.77
N ARG A 577 -15.27 -16.08 26.90
CA ARG A 577 -14.66 -17.39 27.25
C ARG A 577 -13.62 -17.96 26.24
N GLN A 578 -12.43 -17.35 26.02
CA GLN A 578 -11.34 -17.89 25.13
C GLN A 578 -10.02 -17.03 25.12
N PRO A 579 -8.82 -17.50 24.65
CA PRO A 579 -7.70 -17.94 25.52
C PRO A 579 -6.26 -17.32 25.30
N GLY A 580 -5.46 -17.12 26.36
CA GLY A 580 -4.08 -16.53 26.36
C GLY A 580 -3.37 -16.13 27.70
N GLN A 581 -4.05 -16.00 28.85
CA GLN A 581 -3.51 -15.78 30.22
C GLN A 581 -2.60 -16.91 30.68
N ALA A 582 -2.77 -18.10 30.08
CA ALA A 582 -1.99 -19.31 30.31
C ALA A 582 -0.46 -19.13 30.17
N ILE A 583 0.02 -17.97 29.73
CA ILE A 583 1.44 -17.64 29.50
C ILE A 583 2.12 -17.04 30.76
N ARG A 584 1.39 -16.54 31.77
CA ARG A 584 1.98 -15.74 32.87
C ARG A 584 2.54 -16.50 34.08
N GLY A 585 2.37 -17.83 34.19
CA GLY A 585 2.60 -18.56 35.45
C GLY A 585 4.03 -19.06 35.74
N ALA A 586 4.99 -18.97 34.82
CA ALA A 586 6.21 -19.78 34.85
C ALA A 586 7.52 -19.02 35.19
N GLY A 587 7.44 -17.82 35.80
CA GLY A 587 8.58 -16.90 35.91
C GLY A 587 9.30 -16.81 37.25
N GLU A 588 8.63 -17.04 38.38
CA GLU A 588 9.12 -16.61 39.71
C GLU A 588 8.88 -17.66 40.81
N ALA A 589 9.90 -18.49 41.08
CA ALA A 589 10.01 -19.26 42.32
C ALA A 589 11.47 -19.71 42.56
N GLY A 590 12.15 -19.15 43.56
CA GLY A 590 13.41 -19.71 44.06
C GLY A 590 14.53 -18.73 44.42
N LEU A 591 14.39 -17.98 45.53
CA LEU A 591 15.49 -17.74 46.50
C LEU A 591 15.02 -16.88 47.68
N SER A 592 14.74 -17.52 48.82
CA SER A 592 14.77 -16.89 50.15
C SER A 592 14.73 -17.96 51.24
N HIS A 593 15.79 -18.07 52.07
CA HIS A 593 15.69 -18.40 53.49
C HIS A 593 17.04 -18.26 54.22
N ARG A 594 16.96 -17.99 55.52
CA ARG A 594 18.02 -17.87 56.55
C ARG A 594 17.29 -17.94 57.93
N PRO A 595 17.98 -18.07 59.08
CA PRO A 595 19.38 -18.42 59.34
C PRO A 595 19.57 -19.50 60.44
N ALA A 596 20.83 -19.71 60.88
CA ALA A 596 21.30 -20.29 62.16
C ALA A 596 21.12 -21.81 62.42
N HIS A 597 22.05 -22.56 63.06
CA HIS A 597 23.51 -22.42 63.36
C HIS A 597 24.03 -23.87 63.74
N THR A 598 25.14 -24.23 64.44
CA THR A 598 26.13 -23.56 65.32
C THR A 598 27.42 -24.43 65.50
N HIS A 599 28.49 -23.84 66.06
CA HIS A 599 29.61 -24.43 66.84
C HIS A 599 30.67 -25.42 66.24
N LEU A 600 31.92 -24.90 66.23
CA LEU A 600 33.18 -25.50 66.77
C LEU A 600 34.12 -26.43 65.95
N ARG A 601 34.97 -25.77 65.12
CA ARG A 601 36.46 -25.77 65.20
C ARG A 601 37.29 -27.02 64.73
N PRO A 602 38.64 -26.95 64.55
CA PRO A 602 39.31 -27.30 63.26
C PRO A 602 40.51 -28.30 63.45
N PRO A 603 41.59 -28.39 62.61
CA PRO A 603 41.92 -27.79 61.29
C PRO A 603 42.62 -28.72 60.22
N SER A 604 42.58 -28.28 58.94
CA SER A 604 43.62 -28.46 57.87
C SER A 604 43.96 -29.89 57.34
N PRO A 605 44.70 -30.04 56.22
CA PRO A 605 44.62 -29.35 54.90
C PRO A 605 44.67 -30.33 53.68
N SER A 606 44.66 -29.77 52.45
CA SER A 606 44.98 -30.44 51.14
C SER A 606 43.94 -31.47 50.62
N MET A 607 43.91 -31.92 49.35
CA MET A 607 44.28 -31.30 48.06
C MET A 607 43.58 -32.05 46.88
N ALA A 608 43.10 -31.31 45.88
CA ALA A 608 42.88 -31.72 44.47
C ALA A 608 41.89 -32.86 44.09
N ALA A 609 41.52 -32.84 42.79
CA ALA A 609 40.98 -33.93 41.95
C ALA A 609 39.64 -34.63 42.30
N ASP A 610 38.56 -34.10 41.69
CA ASP A 610 37.69 -34.78 40.69
C ASP A 610 37.48 -36.31 40.76
N ASP A 611 36.23 -36.75 40.99
CA ASP A 611 35.73 -38.04 40.46
C ASP A 611 34.18 -38.10 40.32
N ARG A 612 33.67 -39.15 39.67
CA ARG A 612 32.29 -39.28 39.14
C ARG A 612 31.39 -40.28 39.89
N LYS A 613 30.09 -39.92 39.93
CA LYS A 613 28.89 -40.79 39.85
C LYS A 613 28.85 -42.13 40.62
N LEU A 614 27.87 -42.26 41.53
CA LEU A 614 26.90 -43.38 41.64
C LEU A 614 25.70 -42.85 42.47
N ALA A 615 24.45 -42.87 41.98
CA ALA A 615 23.46 -43.97 42.01
C ALA A 615 22.65 -44.09 43.33
N ALA A 616 21.39 -44.52 43.19
CA ALA A 616 20.33 -44.57 44.22
C ALA A 616 20.35 -45.93 44.98
N PRO A 617 19.34 -46.35 45.81
CA PRO A 617 18.04 -45.73 46.16
C PRO A 617 17.60 -45.85 47.65
N LYS A 618 16.39 -45.34 48.01
CA LYS A 618 15.31 -46.14 48.64
C LYS A 618 13.99 -45.42 48.95
N GLU A 619 12.98 -46.26 49.20
CA GLU A 619 11.54 -46.07 49.38
C GLU A 619 11.09 -45.23 50.60
N GLY A 620 9.84 -44.73 50.55
CA GLY A 620 9.10 -44.17 51.69
C GLY A 620 7.63 -43.85 51.33
N LEU A 621 6.67 -44.35 52.12
CA LEU A 621 5.21 -44.27 51.87
C LEU A 621 4.48 -43.36 52.92
N PRO A 622 3.16 -43.09 52.83
CA PRO A 622 2.66 -41.70 52.93
C PRO A 622 1.84 -41.37 54.18
N VAL A 623 1.50 -40.09 54.33
CA VAL A 623 0.39 -39.61 55.18
C VAL A 623 -0.40 -38.53 54.43
N VAL A 624 -1.73 -38.60 54.48
CA VAL A 624 -2.67 -37.61 53.92
C VAL A 624 -3.68 -37.19 55.00
N PRO A 625 -3.82 -35.89 55.30
CA PRO A 625 -5.04 -35.30 55.88
C PRO A 625 -5.95 -34.72 54.78
N TRP A 626 -7.25 -34.63 55.06
CA TRP A 626 -8.31 -34.32 54.10
C TRP A 626 -8.83 -32.87 54.12
N ALA A 627 -9.59 -32.53 53.06
CA ALA A 627 -10.58 -31.46 52.91
C ALA A 627 -10.10 -30.02 52.62
N PRO A 628 -10.93 -29.19 51.92
CA PRO A 628 -11.93 -29.52 50.90
C PRO A 628 -11.70 -28.75 49.57
N GLU A 629 -12.33 -29.19 48.47
CA GLU A 629 -12.23 -28.50 47.16
C GLU A 629 -13.13 -27.26 47.05
N GLU A 630 -12.54 -26.09 46.77
CA GLU A 630 -13.23 -24.94 46.16
C GLU A 630 -12.82 -24.78 44.70
N GLY A 631 -13.79 -24.53 43.81
CA GLY A 631 -13.56 -24.39 42.37
C GLY A 631 -13.00 -23.03 41.91
N PRO A 632 -12.33 -22.94 40.74
CA PRO A 632 -11.69 -21.70 40.27
C PRO A 632 -12.65 -20.55 39.90
N ARG A 633 -12.13 -19.31 39.92
CA ARG A 633 -12.89 -18.06 39.69
C ARG A 633 -12.74 -17.50 38.25
N PRO A 634 -13.67 -16.65 37.77
CA PRO A 634 -13.83 -16.41 36.31
C PRO A 634 -12.86 -15.41 35.65
N ASP A 635 -12.17 -14.55 36.40
CA ASP A 635 -11.41 -13.43 35.81
C ASP A 635 -10.16 -13.87 35.01
N GLN A 636 -9.81 -15.16 35.08
CA GLN A 636 -8.67 -15.74 34.37
C GLN A 636 -8.97 -16.08 32.89
N GLU A 637 -10.18 -15.81 32.37
CA GLU A 637 -10.54 -15.94 30.94
C GLU A 637 -10.51 -14.62 30.12
N ALA A 638 -10.08 -13.48 30.70
CA ALA A 638 -10.21 -12.16 30.05
C ALA A 638 -8.92 -11.55 29.43
N GLN A 639 -7.78 -11.48 30.14
CA GLN A 639 -6.49 -11.09 29.51
C GLN A 639 -6.03 -12.13 28.46
N ASP A 640 -6.71 -13.28 28.44
CA ASP A 640 -6.65 -14.34 27.45
C ASP A 640 -6.78 -13.81 26.02
N GLN A 641 -7.66 -12.83 25.83
CA GLN A 641 -7.98 -12.31 24.50
C GLN A 641 -7.22 -11.02 24.16
N VAL A 642 -6.39 -10.43 25.03
CA VAL A 642 -5.43 -9.39 24.57
C VAL A 642 -4.24 -10.08 23.91
N LYS A 643 -3.66 -9.47 22.87
CA LYS A 643 -2.44 -9.98 22.24
C LYS A 643 -1.61 -8.83 21.68
N ASP A 644 -0.44 -9.11 21.12
CA ASP A 644 0.67 -8.15 21.10
C ASP A 644 0.83 -7.37 19.80
N ARG A 645 1.36 -6.15 19.90
CA ARG A 645 1.70 -5.24 18.79
C ARG A 645 2.39 -5.92 17.59
N GLY A 646 3.19 -6.96 17.84
CA GLY A 646 4.04 -7.64 16.86
C GLY A 646 5.32 -6.85 16.58
N GLN A 647 6.35 -7.53 16.09
CA GLN A 647 7.69 -6.96 15.84
C GLN A 647 8.17 -7.34 14.44
N TRP A 648 9.08 -6.55 13.84
CA TRP A 648 9.83 -7.00 12.67
C TRP A 648 10.48 -8.38 12.93
N ASN A 649 10.52 -9.26 11.91
CA ASN A 649 11.20 -10.56 12.05
C ASN A 649 12.70 -10.36 12.12
N ASN A 650 13.18 -9.51 11.22
CA ASN A 650 14.58 -9.26 10.97
C ASN A 650 14.79 -7.76 10.79
N LYS A 651 15.96 -7.29 11.21
CA LYS A 651 16.36 -5.88 11.17
C LYS A 651 16.26 -5.28 9.76
N MET A 652 16.53 -6.08 8.72
CA MET A 652 16.47 -5.64 7.33
C MET A 652 15.05 -5.22 6.90
N GLU A 653 13.99 -5.81 7.47
CA GLU A 653 12.61 -5.41 7.18
C GLU A 653 12.32 -3.99 7.69
N PHE A 654 12.82 -3.66 8.88
CA PHE A 654 12.77 -2.30 9.44
C PHE A 654 13.59 -1.32 8.60
N VAL A 655 14.88 -1.63 8.37
CA VAL A 655 15.81 -0.75 7.65
C VAL A 655 15.30 -0.42 6.26
N LEU A 656 14.84 -1.41 5.49
CA LEU A 656 14.30 -1.17 4.15
C LEU A 656 12.95 -0.43 4.18
N SER A 657 12.11 -0.62 5.21
CA SER A 657 10.81 0.10 5.29
C SER A 657 10.98 1.56 5.67
N VAL A 658 12.02 1.90 6.45
CA VAL A 658 12.40 3.30 6.68
C VAL A 658 13.15 3.86 5.47
N ALA A 659 13.97 3.06 4.78
CA ALA A 659 14.67 3.51 3.57
C ALA A 659 13.67 3.87 2.46
N GLY A 660 12.64 3.04 2.24
CA GLY A 660 11.58 3.33 1.28
C GLY A 660 10.74 4.57 1.63
N GLU A 661 10.47 4.81 2.92
CA GLU A 661 9.78 6.04 3.35
C GLU A 661 10.54 7.30 2.95
N ILE A 662 11.82 7.35 3.33
CA ILE A 662 12.64 8.57 3.33
C ILE A 662 13.34 8.79 1.97
N ILE A 663 13.24 7.82 1.07
CA ILE A 663 13.83 7.85 -0.26
C ILE A 663 12.68 7.73 -1.24
N GLY A 664 12.02 8.86 -1.41
CA GLY A 664 10.87 9.02 -2.28
C GLY A 664 11.17 9.92 -3.47
N LEU A 665 10.11 10.46 -4.05
CA LEU A 665 10.21 11.33 -5.23
C LEU A 665 11.00 12.60 -4.95
N GLY A 666 10.89 13.14 -3.73
CA GLY A 666 11.61 14.33 -3.26
C GLY A 666 13.12 14.28 -3.51
N ASN A 667 13.71 13.09 -3.43
CA ASN A 667 15.13 12.83 -3.63
C ASN A 667 15.56 12.98 -5.10
N VAL A 668 14.68 12.59 -6.04
CA VAL A 668 14.95 12.61 -7.49
C VAL A 668 14.54 13.93 -8.13
N TRP A 669 13.43 14.54 -7.72
CA TRP A 669 12.84 15.65 -8.48
C TRP A 669 12.77 17.00 -7.76
N ARG A 670 12.98 17.03 -6.44
CA ARG A 670 12.85 18.26 -5.64
C ARG A 670 14.22 18.68 -5.15
N PHE A 671 15.00 17.76 -4.60
CA PHE A 671 16.37 18.03 -4.18
C PHE A 671 17.25 18.57 -5.33
N PRO A 672 17.31 17.96 -6.54
CA PRO A 672 18.16 18.48 -7.61
C PRO A 672 17.69 19.85 -8.13
N TYR A 673 16.38 20.05 -8.30
CA TYR A 673 15.82 21.34 -8.65
C TYR A 673 16.14 22.42 -7.61
N LEU A 674 15.99 22.12 -6.32
CA LEU A 674 16.30 23.07 -5.24
C LEU A 674 17.79 23.37 -5.13
N CYS A 675 18.68 22.41 -5.41
CA CYS A 675 20.11 22.69 -5.57
C CYS A 675 20.32 23.77 -6.64
N TYR A 676 19.85 23.56 -7.87
CA TYR A 676 19.97 24.53 -8.96
C TYR A 676 19.35 25.90 -8.60
N LYS A 677 18.06 25.93 -8.27
CA LYS A 677 17.28 27.15 -7.98
C LYS A 677 17.99 28.07 -6.99
N ASN A 678 18.65 27.48 -6.00
CA ASN A 678 19.19 28.16 -4.82
C ASN A 678 20.73 28.28 -4.84
N GLY A 679 21.35 28.22 -6.02
CA GLY A 679 22.77 28.54 -6.22
C GLY A 679 23.70 27.33 -6.39
N GLY A 680 23.18 26.22 -6.92
CA GLY A 680 23.93 24.99 -7.22
C GLY A 680 24.67 24.46 -6.00
N GLY A 681 26.01 24.44 -6.09
CA GLY A 681 26.90 24.02 -5.01
C GLY A 681 26.72 24.78 -3.69
N ALA A 682 26.18 26.01 -3.72
CA ALA A 682 25.96 26.80 -2.50
C ALA A 682 24.84 26.24 -1.62
N PHE A 683 23.80 25.62 -2.20
CA PHE A 683 22.65 25.09 -1.48
C PHE A 683 23.01 23.97 -0.47
N PHE A 684 24.11 23.27 -0.71
CA PHE A 684 24.62 22.24 0.22
C PHE A 684 24.99 22.81 1.60
N ILE A 685 25.37 24.09 1.70
CA ILE A 685 25.74 24.72 2.98
C ILE A 685 24.53 24.78 3.94
N PRO A 686 23.40 25.44 3.62
CA PRO A 686 22.22 25.43 4.47
C PRO A 686 21.60 24.03 4.58
N TYR A 687 21.64 23.20 3.51
CA TYR A 687 21.13 21.83 3.57
C TYR A 687 21.88 20.98 4.62
N PHE A 688 23.22 21.01 4.65
CA PHE A 688 24.00 20.28 5.66
C PHE A 688 23.84 20.87 7.06
N ILE A 689 23.67 22.19 7.20
CA ILE A 689 23.34 22.80 8.50
C ILE A 689 22.01 22.24 9.03
N PHE A 690 20.94 22.19 8.23
CA PHE A 690 19.68 21.58 8.64
C PHE A 690 19.78 20.06 8.84
N PHE A 691 20.56 19.33 8.02
CA PHE A 691 20.80 17.89 8.16
C PHE A 691 21.38 17.52 9.53
N PHE A 692 22.44 18.21 9.98
CA PHE A 692 23.10 17.92 11.26
C PHE A 692 22.37 18.52 12.48
N SER A 693 21.75 19.70 12.35
CA SER A 693 21.09 20.40 13.48
C SER A 693 19.63 20.00 13.71
N CYS A 694 18.93 19.54 12.67
CA CYS A 694 17.49 19.23 12.72
C CYS A 694 17.18 17.83 12.19
N GLY A 695 17.71 17.46 11.01
CA GLY A 695 17.46 16.18 10.34
C GLY A 695 17.80 14.98 11.22
N ILE A 696 19.09 14.67 11.39
CA ILE A 696 19.54 13.54 12.22
C ILE A 696 18.96 13.60 13.65
N PRO A 697 18.96 14.75 14.36
CA PRO A 697 18.43 14.81 15.72
C PRO A 697 16.94 14.48 15.84
N VAL A 698 16.05 15.05 15.02
CA VAL A 698 14.60 14.78 15.16
C VAL A 698 14.23 13.42 14.57
N PHE A 699 14.90 13.00 13.49
CA PHE A 699 14.76 11.64 12.94
C PHE A 699 15.02 10.59 14.03
N PHE A 700 16.16 10.73 14.73
CA PHE A 700 16.50 9.84 15.81
C PHE A 700 15.57 9.97 17.02
N LEU A 701 15.13 11.20 17.37
CA LEU A 701 14.14 11.43 18.42
C LEU A 701 12.87 10.62 18.17
N GLU A 702 12.32 10.70 16.96
CA GLU A 702 11.10 9.98 16.59
C GLU A 702 11.30 8.45 16.62
N VAL A 703 12.33 7.91 15.95
CA VAL A 703 12.58 6.46 15.93
C VAL A 703 12.80 5.92 17.35
N ALA A 704 13.55 6.65 18.19
CA ALA A 704 13.78 6.31 19.59
C ALA A 704 12.52 6.44 20.45
N LEU A 705 11.72 7.50 20.28
CA LEU A 705 10.44 7.71 20.97
C LEU A 705 9.45 6.58 20.65
N GLY A 706 9.38 6.19 19.38
CA GLY A 706 8.61 5.03 18.92
C GLY A 706 9.06 3.75 19.61
N GLN A 707 10.36 3.41 19.53
CA GLN A 707 10.92 2.18 20.09
C GLN A 707 10.77 2.12 21.63
N TYR A 708 11.10 3.21 22.33
CA TYR A 708 11.04 3.32 23.80
C TYR A 708 9.62 3.14 24.33
N THR A 709 8.67 3.90 23.78
CA THR A 709 7.28 3.82 24.24
C THR A 709 6.61 2.53 23.75
N SER A 710 7.06 1.98 22.61
CA SER A 710 6.34 0.97 21.83
C SER A 710 4.90 1.39 21.53
N GLN A 711 4.69 2.69 21.28
CA GLN A 711 3.42 3.32 20.89
C GLN A 711 3.68 4.19 19.63
N GLY A 712 2.64 4.64 18.92
CA GLY A 712 2.76 5.63 17.83
C GLY A 712 2.29 7.03 18.22
N SER A 713 2.62 7.99 17.36
CA SER A 713 2.61 9.46 17.59
C SER A 713 1.66 9.95 18.69
N VAL A 714 0.34 10.02 18.46
CA VAL A 714 -0.68 10.52 19.43
C VAL A 714 -0.49 9.98 20.85
N THR A 715 -0.03 8.74 20.98
CA THR A 715 0.03 8.01 22.25
C THR A 715 1.42 7.69 22.77
N ALA A 716 2.44 7.78 21.93
CA ALA A 716 3.78 8.12 22.41
C ALA A 716 3.71 9.48 23.12
N TRP A 717 3.14 10.50 22.46
CA TRP A 717 2.89 11.82 23.04
C TRP A 717 1.98 11.77 24.28
N ARG A 718 0.86 11.03 24.28
CA ARG A 718 0.04 10.88 25.50
C ARG A 718 0.78 10.22 26.68
N LYS A 719 1.70 9.27 26.45
CA LYS A 719 2.50 8.67 27.54
C LYS A 719 3.63 9.57 28.03
N ILE A 720 4.25 10.33 27.13
CA ILE A 720 5.33 11.30 27.45
C ILE A 720 4.77 12.54 28.15
N CYS A 721 3.71 13.15 27.60
CA CYS A 721 3.06 14.34 28.12
C CYS A 721 1.58 14.38 27.70
N PRO A 722 0.63 13.92 28.55
CA PRO A 722 -0.81 13.97 28.26
C PRO A 722 -1.33 15.33 27.78
N LEU A 723 -0.75 16.43 28.24
CA LEU A 723 -1.10 17.79 27.81
C LEU A 723 -0.85 18.03 26.30
N LEU A 724 0.25 17.47 25.77
CA LEU A 724 0.73 17.69 24.41
C LEU A 724 0.40 16.54 23.46
N GLN A 725 -0.55 15.66 23.83
CA GLN A 725 -1.16 14.67 22.91
C GLN A 725 -1.70 15.31 21.61
N GLY A 726 -2.04 16.61 21.62
CA GLY A 726 -2.44 17.37 20.43
C GLY A 726 -1.40 17.41 19.31
N ILE A 727 -0.11 17.23 19.62
CA ILE A 727 0.98 17.11 18.64
C ILE A 727 0.72 15.96 17.67
N GLY A 728 0.59 14.72 18.19
CA GLY A 728 0.34 13.57 17.32
C GLY A 728 -1.01 13.61 16.62
N LEU A 729 -1.98 14.38 17.13
CA LEU A 729 -3.24 14.66 16.42
C LEU A 729 -3.02 15.63 15.25
N ALA A 730 -2.12 16.59 15.37
CA ALA A 730 -1.73 17.45 14.26
C ALA A 730 -0.97 16.66 13.18
N SER A 731 -0.01 15.81 13.58
CA SER A 731 0.64 14.87 12.65
C SER A 731 -0.40 14.00 11.94
N VAL A 732 -1.39 13.45 12.65
CA VAL A 732 -2.54 12.71 12.05
C VAL A 732 -3.29 13.49 10.98
N VAL A 733 -3.45 14.81 11.15
CA VAL A 733 -4.15 15.64 10.16
C VAL A 733 -3.24 15.95 8.96
N ILE A 734 -1.94 16.20 9.19
CA ILE A 734 -0.96 16.30 8.09
C ILE A 734 -0.91 14.99 7.30
N GLU A 735 -0.84 13.84 7.99
CA GLU A 735 -0.91 12.54 7.35
C GLU A 735 -2.22 12.39 6.58
N ALA A 736 -3.37 12.72 7.16
CA ALA A 736 -4.63 12.67 6.42
C ALA A 736 -4.61 13.51 5.13
N TYR A 737 -3.81 14.58 5.06
CA TYR A 737 -3.63 15.39 3.86
C TYR A 737 -2.57 14.87 2.88
N LEU A 738 -1.39 14.44 3.33
CA LEU A 738 -0.41 13.71 2.49
C LEU A 738 -1.07 12.51 1.82
N ASN A 739 -1.85 11.79 2.61
CA ASN A 739 -2.68 10.70 2.14
C ASN A 739 -3.75 11.19 1.13
N ILE A 740 -4.30 12.39 1.26
CA ILE A 740 -5.19 12.97 0.22
C ILE A 740 -4.49 13.33 -1.09
N TYR A 741 -3.25 13.82 -1.05
CA TYR A 741 -2.65 14.50 -2.21
C TYR A 741 -1.33 13.89 -2.75
N TYR A 742 -0.42 13.35 -1.94
CA TYR A 742 0.84 12.75 -2.46
C TYR A 742 0.53 11.56 -3.37
N ILE A 743 -0.60 10.92 -3.08
CA ILE A 743 -1.28 9.94 -3.89
C ILE A 743 -1.68 10.40 -5.30
N ILE A 744 -1.74 11.71 -5.54
CA ILE A 744 -1.99 12.32 -6.86
C ILE A 744 -0.66 12.53 -7.61
N ILE A 745 0.47 12.54 -6.90
CA ILE A 745 1.77 12.35 -7.54
C ILE A 745 1.96 10.87 -7.87
N LEU A 746 1.49 9.96 -7.01
CA LEU A 746 1.21 8.61 -7.48
C LEU A 746 0.32 8.72 -8.73
N ALA A 747 -0.71 9.57 -8.74
CA ALA A 747 -1.49 9.87 -9.93
C ALA A 747 -0.79 10.57 -11.13
N TRP A 748 0.53 10.75 -11.15
CA TRP A 748 1.25 11.31 -12.31
C TRP A 748 2.60 10.65 -12.60
N ALA A 749 3.30 10.16 -11.58
CA ALA A 749 4.45 9.27 -11.74
C ALA A 749 4.00 7.83 -11.98
N LEU A 750 2.70 7.52 -11.88
CA LEU A 750 2.19 6.18 -12.11
C LEU A 750 0.99 5.98 -13.17
N PHE A 751 0.47 6.58 -14.29
CA PHE A 751 0.67 7.48 -15.50
C PHE A 751 1.37 7.20 -16.89
N TYR A 752 2.57 7.69 -17.24
CA TYR A 752 3.12 7.65 -18.61
C TYR A 752 3.66 6.33 -19.24
N LEU A 753 3.72 5.14 -18.65
CA LEU A 753 4.03 3.83 -19.29
C LEU A 753 2.80 3.34 -20.05
N PHE A 754 1.75 4.18 -20.03
CA PHE A 754 0.46 4.30 -20.67
C PHE A 754 0.56 5.36 -21.76
N SER A 755 1.72 6.01 -21.82
CA SER A 755 2.58 6.28 -22.96
C SER A 755 3.62 5.19 -23.34
N SER A 756 4.22 4.38 -22.47
CA SER A 756 5.45 3.58 -22.75
C SER A 756 5.62 2.80 -24.04
N PHE A 757 5.00 1.61 -24.14
CA PHE A 757 5.22 0.48 -25.06
C PHE A 757 5.09 0.81 -26.55
N THR A 758 5.11 2.08 -26.87
CA THR A 758 4.69 2.68 -28.09
C THR A 758 5.94 2.85 -28.89
N SER A 759 6.24 1.93 -29.80
CA SER A 759 6.35 2.17 -31.30
C SER A 759 7.14 3.58 -31.44
N GLU A 760 6.52 4.73 -31.12
CA GLU A 760 7.03 6.09 -31.24
C GLU A 760 6.59 6.96 -29.91
N LEU A 761 6.90 8.27 -29.57
CA LEU A 761 6.29 9.34 -28.67
C LEU A 761 5.85 10.71 -29.32
N PRO A 762 4.71 11.32 -28.96
CA PRO A 762 4.23 12.61 -29.41
C PRO A 762 4.43 13.66 -28.31
N TRP A 763 5.44 13.41 -27.50
CA TRP A 763 6.27 14.46 -26.98
C TRP A 763 7.62 14.52 -27.72
N THR A 764 7.77 13.71 -28.78
CA THR A 764 8.68 13.93 -29.92
C THR A 764 7.93 14.61 -31.07
N THR A 765 6.66 14.25 -31.35
CA THR A 765 5.82 14.80 -32.44
C THR A 765 4.52 15.50 -32.01
N CYS A 766 4.03 16.41 -32.86
CA CYS A 766 2.83 17.24 -32.69
C CYS A 766 1.61 16.78 -33.53
N ALA A 767 1.62 15.56 -34.10
CA ALA A 767 0.75 15.21 -35.24
C ALA A 767 -0.71 14.80 -34.91
N HIS A 768 -1.34 15.34 -33.85
CA HIS A 768 -2.57 14.75 -33.27
C HIS A 768 -3.70 15.71 -32.88
N SER A 769 -4.87 15.14 -32.58
CA SER A 769 -6.20 15.77 -32.34
C SER A 769 -6.36 16.70 -31.12
N TRP A 770 -5.26 17.15 -30.54
CA TRP A 770 -5.20 18.15 -29.46
C TRP A 770 -3.99 19.06 -29.56
N ASN A 771 -3.03 18.69 -30.41
CA ASN A 771 -1.92 19.56 -30.65
C ASN A 771 -2.46 20.76 -31.40
N THR A 772 -2.06 21.95 -30.99
CA THR A 772 -2.47 23.15 -31.71
C THR A 772 -1.54 23.41 -32.88
N GLU A 773 -1.98 24.29 -33.77
CA GLU A 773 -1.17 24.87 -34.85
C GLU A 773 0.07 25.63 -34.33
N HIS A 774 0.28 25.71 -33.01
CA HIS A 774 1.46 26.29 -32.36
C HIS A 774 2.46 25.23 -31.85
N CYS A 775 2.16 23.95 -31.99
CA CYS A 775 3.07 22.88 -31.61
C CYS A 775 4.18 22.70 -32.65
N MET A 776 5.45 22.54 -32.24
CA MET A 776 6.56 22.24 -33.16
C MET A 776 7.44 21.05 -32.75
N ASP A 777 7.75 20.20 -33.74
CA ASP A 777 8.57 18.99 -33.62
C ASP A 777 10.07 19.30 -33.53
N PHE A 778 10.75 18.70 -32.54
CA PHE A 778 12.19 18.93 -32.32
C PHE A 778 13.09 18.48 -33.49
N LEU A 779 12.68 17.46 -34.25
CA LEU A 779 13.49 16.86 -35.31
C LEU A 779 13.51 17.66 -36.63
N ASN A 780 12.60 18.64 -36.80
CA ASN A 780 12.44 19.41 -38.05
C ASN A 780 13.17 20.77 -38.04
N HIS A 781 14.09 21.00 -37.11
CA HIS A 781 14.82 22.27 -36.99
C HIS A 781 15.71 22.65 -38.19
N SER A 782 15.96 21.73 -39.13
CA SER A 782 16.86 21.94 -40.28
C SER A 782 16.29 22.75 -41.45
N THR A 783 14.97 23.02 -41.48
CA THR A 783 14.30 23.62 -42.65
C THR A 783 13.50 24.91 -42.39
N ALA A 784 13.44 25.39 -41.15
CA ALA A 784 12.70 26.60 -40.78
C ALA A 784 13.61 27.85 -40.73
N GLY A 785 14.04 28.34 -41.90
CA GLY A 785 14.73 29.62 -42.03
C GLY A 785 13.76 30.80 -42.10
N THR A 786 14.08 31.91 -41.40
CA THR A 786 13.52 33.26 -41.64
C THR A 786 12.00 33.47 -41.52
N THR A 787 11.42 33.09 -40.38
CA THR A 787 10.32 33.87 -39.76
C THR A 787 10.62 34.09 -38.27
N GLY A 788 10.10 35.17 -37.68
CA GLY A 788 10.37 35.52 -36.28
C GLY A 788 9.72 34.54 -35.28
N PRO A 789 10.15 34.57 -34.00
CA PRO A 789 9.59 33.71 -32.97
C PRO A 789 8.12 34.06 -32.72
N SER A 790 7.21 33.16 -33.07
CA SER A 790 5.81 33.23 -32.66
C SER A 790 5.70 32.92 -31.17
N GLU A 791 5.25 33.89 -30.37
CA GLU A 791 5.31 33.85 -28.90
C GLU A 791 4.52 32.70 -28.23
N ASN A 792 3.70 31.98 -29.00
CA ASN A 792 2.86 30.88 -28.53
C ASN A 792 3.41 29.47 -28.84
N VAL A 793 4.63 29.32 -29.38
CA VAL A 793 5.16 27.99 -29.72
C VAL A 793 5.24 27.10 -28.48
N THR A 794 4.54 25.98 -28.55
CA THR A 794 4.49 24.98 -27.49
C THR A 794 5.27 23.74 -27.92
N SER A 795 5.94 23.09 -26.97
CA SER A 795 6.55 21.79 -27.28
C SER A 795 5.50 20.69 -27.27
N PRO A 796 5.68 19.60 -28.05
CA PRO A 796 4.81 18.45 -27.98
C PRO A 796 4.79 17.85 -26.56
N VAL A 797 5.82 18.08 -25.72
CA VAL A 797 5.84 17.72 -24.28
C VAL A 797 5.00 18.62 -23.38
N MET A 798 4.89 19.92 -23.71
CA MET A 798 4.12 20.89 -22.93
C MET A 798 2.64 20.89 -23.32
N GLU A 799 2.34 20.80 -24.62
CA GLU A 799 0.97 20.47 -25.02
C GLU A 799 0.60 19.09 -24.50
N PHE A 800 1.54 18.14 -24.52
CA PHE A 800 1.40 16.91 -23.78
C PHE A 800 1.01 17.15 -22.32
N TRP A 801 1.68 17.97 -21.50
CA TRP A 801 1.24 18.18 -20.11
C TRP A 801 -0.04 19.05 -19.94
N GLU A 802 -0.19 20.17 -20.63
CA GLU A 802 -1.33 21.07 -20.38
C GLU A 802 -2.56 20.67 -21.17
N ARG A 803 -2.39 20.55 -22.50
CA ARG A 803 -3.43 20.13 -23.47
C ARG A 803 -3.63 18.63 -23.48
N ARG A 804 -2.79 17.88 -22.80
CA ARG A 804 -2.83 16.42 -22.84
C ARG A 804 -2.60 15.76 -21.46
N VAL A 805 -2.27 16.48 -20.38
CA VAL A 805 -2.29 15.93 -19.01
C VAL A 805 -3.40 16.43 -18.08
N LEU A 806 -4.00 17.61 -18.27
CA LEU A 806 -4.81 18.18 -17.17
C LEU A 806 -6.22 18.73 -17.50
N SER A 807 -6.69 18.63 -18.75
CA SER A 807 -7.82 19.38 -19.34
C SER A 807 -7.91 20.81 -18.90
N ILE A 808 -6.73 21.39 -18.68
CA ILE A 808 -6.63 22.28 -17.53
C ILE A 808 -7.61 23.43 -17.71
N SER A 809 -8.57 23.46 -16.79
CA SER A 809 -9.76 24.28 -17.02
C SER A 809 -9.33 25.73 -17.07
N PRO A 810 -10.16 26.62 -17.62
CA PRO A 810 -9.98 28.06 -17.40
C PRO A 810 -9.94 28.45 -15.90
N GLY A 811 -10.26 27.56 -14.96
CA GLY A 811 -9.95 27.73 -13.56
C GLY A 811 -10.66 26.74 -12.62
N ILE A 812 -10.23 26.68 -11.36
CA ILE A 812 -10.82 25.87 -10.26
C ILE A 812 -12.33 26.11 -10.04
N GLN A 813 -12.86 27.25 -10.50
CA GLN A 813 -14.29 27.56 -10.55
C GLN A 813 -15.02 26.62 -11.53
N HIS A 814 -14.40 26.42 -12.70
CA HIS A 814 -14.67 25.33 -13.62
C HIS A 814 -13.87 24.10 -13.19
N LEU A 815 -14.03 23.72 -11.91
CA LEU A 815 -13.94 22.35 -11.44
C LEU A 815 -14.58 21.45 -12.49
N GLY A 816 -15.86 21.78 -12.79
CA GLY A 816 -16.85 20.92 -13.41
C GLY A 816 -16.63 19.49 -12.96
N GLY A 817 -16.45 18.59 -13.92
CA GLY A 817 -15.75 17.37 -13.64
C GLY A 817 -14.84 16.84 -14.75
N LEU A 818 -15.45 16.07 -15.63
CA LEU A 818 -15.18 14.66 -15.52
C LEU A 818 -15.43 13.94 -16.89
N ARG A 819 -14.48 13.74 -17.81
CA ARG A 819 -14.43 12.55 -18.71
C ARG A 819 -13.26 11.64 -18.24
N TRP A 820 -13.18 10.29 -18.29
CA TRP A 820 -12.80 9.30 -17.21
C TRP A 820 -11.59 8.31 -17.16
N GLU A 821 -10.59 8.41 -18.00
CA GLU A 821 -9.22 7.88 -17.84
C GLU A 821 -8.11 8.48 -16.91
N LEU A 822 -8.15 9.70 -16.35
CA LEU A 822 -7.40 10.17 -15.14
C LEU A 822 -8.43 9.97 -13.85
N ALA A 823 -8.72 8.31 -12.22
CA ALA A 823 -9.65 7.56 -11.34
C ALA A 823 -10.63 6.50 -11.88
N LEU A 824 -10.41 5.85 -13.05
CA LEU A 824 -9.74 4.57 -12.86
C LEU A 824 -8.28 4.68 -12.66
N CYS A 825 -7.40 5.26 -13.48
CA CYS A 825 -6.00 5.37 -13.05
C CYS A 825 -5.97 5.77 -11.57
N LEU A 826 -6.58 6.80 -10.97
CA LEU A 826 -6.60 6.98 -9.50
C LEU A 826 -7.54 6.06 -8.64
N LEU A 827 -8.47 5.28 -9.21
CA LEU A 827 -9.08 4.04 -8.65
C LEU A 827 -8.01 3.11 -8.28
N LEU A 828 -7.07 2.93 -9.18
CA LEU A 828 -5.79 2.57 -8.74
C LEU A 828 -4.86 3.79 -8.71
N ALA A 829 -4.90 4.78 -7.79
CA ALA A 829 -3.68 5.47 -7.25
C ALA A 829 -3.65 5.58 -5.74
N TRP A 830 -4.81 5.65 -5.07
CA TRP A 830 -4.94 5.42 -3.60
C TRP A 830 -4.60 4.01 -3.18
N ILE A 831 -3.94 3.31 -4.09
CA ILE A 831 -3.94 1.88 -4.32
C ILE A 831 -2.30 1.52 -4.74
N ILE A 832 -1.32 0.41 -4.79
CA ILE A 832 -0.95 -1.20 -4.82
C ILE A 832 -0.87 -2.25 -3.64
N CYS A 833 -0.08 -2.16 -2.59
CA CYS A 833 -0.63 -2.15 -1.23
C CYS A 833 -2.00 -2.81 -0.86
N TYR A 834 -3.27 -2.35 -1.09
CA TYR A 834 -4.54 -3.14 -0.80
C TYR A 834 -4.62 -4.37 -1.70
N PHE A 835 -3.55 -4.71 -2.41
CA PHE A 835 -3.03 -6.06 -2.44
C PHE A 835 -1.67 -6.20 -1.66
N CYS A 836 -0.66 -5.34 -1.78
CA CYS A 836 0.61 -5.38 -1.00
C CYS A 836 0.92 -4.82 0.52
N ILE A 837 0.06 -4.40 1.54
CA ILE A 837 0.39 -4.16 3.02
C ILE A 837 -0.47 -4.72 4.28
N TRP A 838 -1.84 -4.79 4.47
CA TRP A 838 -2.87 -5.52 5.41
C TRP A 838 -2.38 -6.41 6.49
N LYS A 839 -1.31 -7.01 6.14
CA LYS A 839 -0.82 -8.10 6.84
C LYS A 839 0.29 -7.55 7.78
N GLY A 840 0.92 -6.38 7.53
CA GLY A 840 1.47 -5.37 8.48
C GLY A 840 2.82 -4.74 8.11
N VAL A 841 3.50 -4.09 9.10
CA VAL A 841 4.98 -4.28 9.24
C VAL A 841 5.37 -5.75 9.34
N LYS A 842 4.37 -6.65 9.45
CA LYS A 842 4.66 -8.04 9.17
C LYS A 842 5.37 -8.11 7.83
N ILE A 843 4.80 -7.46 6.82
CA ILE A 843 5.05 -7.69 5.40
C ILE A 843 5.02 -6.36 4.62
N THR A 844 5.57 -5.27 5.19
CA THR A 844 6.23 -4.20 4.43
C THR A 844 7.61 -4.71 3.97
N GLY A 845 8.46 -5.23 4.88
CA GLY A 845 9.66 -6.10 4.67
C GLY A 845 10.06 -6.62 3.26
N LYS A 846 10.00 -7.91 2.92
CA LYS A 846 10.15 -8.43 1.51
C LYS A 846 9.51 -7.62 0.34
N VAL A 847 8.46 -6.79 0.50
CA VAL A 847 7.96 -5.86 -0.53
C VAL A 847 9.08 -4.89 -0.76
N VAL A 848 9.56 -4.25 0.30
CA VAL A 848 10.74 -3.37 0.30
C VAL A 848 12.08 -4.09 0.07
N TYR A 849 12.17 -5.42 0.18
CA TYR A 849 13.31 -6.16 -0.42
C TYR A 849 13.30 -6.09 -1.94
N PHE A 850 12.18 -5.69 -2.55
CA PHE A 850 12.09 -5.42 -3.96
C PHE A 850 11.86 -3.92 -4.23
N THR A 851 10.77 -3.32 -3.75
CA THR A 851 10.36 -1.95 -4.04
C THR A 851 11.33 -0.89 -3.52
N ALA A 852 11.94 -1.05 -2.34
CA ALA A 852 12.98 -0.12 -1.88
C ALA A 852 14.36 -0.39 -2.52
N THR A 853 14.61 -1.61 -3.02
CA THR A 853 15.92 -1.97 -3.62
C THR A 853 15.98 -1.65 -5.11
N PHE A 854 14.86 -1.78 -5.81
CA PHE A 854 14.79 -1.61 -7.25
C PHE A 854 15.18 -0.17 -7.68
N PRO A 855 14.71 0.92 -7.03
CA PRO A 855 15.12 2.28 -7.36
C PRO A 855 16.64 2.48 -7.38
N TYR A 856 17.41 1.77 -6.55
CA TYR A 856 18.88 1.83 -6.60
C TYR A 856 19.46 1.17 -7.84
N LEU A 857 18.98 -0.02 -8.21
CA LEU A 857 19.34 -0.66 -9.48
C LEU A 857 19.06 0.29 -10.64
N MET A 858 17.95 1.04 -10.57
CA MET A 858 17.59 2.00 -11.59
C MET A 858 18.45 3.26 -11.61
N LEU A 859 18.69 3.87 -10.45
CA LEU A 859 19.55 5.04 -10.34
C LEU A 859 20.97 4.74 -10.80
N VAL A 860 21.49 3.52 -10.56
CA VAL A 860 22.79 3.09 -11.09
C VAL A 860 22.77 2.97 -12.62
N ILE A 861 21.76 2.31 -13.20
CA ILE A 861 21.63 2.16 -14.66
C ILE A 861 21.44 3.53 -15.34
N LEU A 862 20.61 4.41 -14.77
CA LEU A 862 20.40 5.77 -15.26
C LEU A 862 21.60 6.68 -15.04
N LEU A 863 22.41 6.48 -14.00
CA LEU A 863 23.66 7.21 -13.79
C LEU A 863 24.66 6.84 -14.90
N VAL A 864 24.88 5.54 -15.13
CA VAL A 864 25.74 5.05 -16.22
C VAL A 864 25.23 5.53 -17.57
N ARG A 865 23.92 5.49 -17.81
CA ARG A 865 23.35 6.03 -19.05
C ARG A 865 23.54 7.54 -19.16
N GLY A 866 23.24 8.29 -18.11
CA GLY A 866 23.28 9.75 -18.07
C GLY A 866 24.68 10.29 -18.34
N VAL A 867 25.71 9.78 -17.65
CA VAL A 867 27.10 10.25 -17.82
C VAL A 867 27.74 9.82 -19.15
N THR A 868 27.12 8.91 -19.91
CA THR A 868 27.57 8.51 -21.27
C THR A 868 26.89 9.29 -22.40
N LEU A 869 25.99 10.23 -22.08
CA LEU A 869 25.38 11.12 -23.07
C LEU A 869 26.30 12.33 -23.38
N PRO A 870 26.30 12.86 -24.61
CA PRO A 870 26.94 14.14 -24.90
C PRO A 870 26.29 15.25 -24.04
N GLY A 871 27.00 16.33 -23.74
CA GLY A 871 26.49 17.43 -22.91
C GLY A 871 26.35 17.15 -21.41
N ALA A 872 26.42 15.90 -20.95
CA ALA A 872 26.24 15.52 -19.54
C ALA A 872 27.16 16.29 -18.56
N TYR A 873 28.38 16.63 -18.99
CA TYR A 873 29.34 17.44 -18.22
C TYR A 873 28.85 18.87 -17.95
N GLU A 874 28.20 19.51 -18.92
CA GLU A 874 27.65 20.88 -18.81
C GLU A 874 26.53 20.91 -17.75
N GLY A 875 25.70 19.88 -17.74
CA GLY A 875 24.68 19.63 -16.70
C GLY A 875 25.26 19.42 -15.30
N ILE A 876 26.28 18.57 -15.17
CA ILE A 876 26.94 18.30 -13.86
C ILE A 876 27.64 19.56 -13.32
N ILE A 877 28.20 20.42 -14.18
CA ILE A 877 28.68 21.75 -13.76
C ILE A 877 27.52 22.59 -13.22
N TYR A 878 26.37 22.61 -13.90
CA TYR A 878 25.20 23.40 -13.50
C TYR A 878 24.62 22.98 -12.14
N TYR A 879 24.73 21.69 -11.81
CA TYR A 879 24.37 21.14 -10.49
C TYR A 879 25.30 21.60 -9.36
N LEU A 880 26.62 21.55 -9.61
CA LEU A 880 27.65 21.66 -8.56
C LEU A 880 28.31 23.04 -8.44
N LYS A 881 28.19 23.91 -9.45
CA LYS A 881 28.78 25.26 -9.43
C LYS A 881 28.11 26.12 -8.34
N PRO A 882 28.86 26.69 -7.36
CA PRO A 882 28.26 27.47 -6.28
C PRO A 882 28.05 28.94 -6.68
N ASP A 883 26.84 29.45 -6.46
CA ASP A 883 26.55 30.89 -6.37
C ASP A 883 26.30 31.29 -4.91
N LEU A 884 27.33 31.83 -4.26
CA LEU A 884 27.30 32.25 -2.86
C LEU A 884 26.42 33.50 -2.63
N LEU A 885 26.03 34.25 -3.67
CA LEU A 885 25.15 35.41 -3.51
C LEU A 885 23.73 34.98 -3.13
N ARG A 886 23.28 33.80 -3.59
CA ARG A 886 21.97 33.23 -3.23
C ARG A 886 21.82 32.98 -1.73
N LEU A 887 22.90 32.72 -0.99
CA LEU A 887 22.85 32.50 0.47
C LEU A 887 22.34 33.71 1.26
N LYS A 888 22.29 34.91 0.65
CA LYS A 888 21.68 36.13 1.22
C LYS A 888 20.15 36.13 1.15
N ASP A 889 19.55 35.38 0.23
CA ASP A 889 18.10 35.21 0.13
C ASP A 889 17.66 34.17 1.17
N PRO A 890 16.88 34.54 2.20
CA PRO A 890 16.49 33.58 3.22
C PRO A 890 15.46 32.54 2.71
N GLN A 891 14.92 32.70 1.49
CA GLN A 891 14.19 31.64 0.79
C GLN A 891 15.06 30.39 0.59
N VAL A 892 16.36 30.54 0.33
CA VAL A 892 17.32 29.41 0.20
C VAL A 892 17.36 28.59 1.49
N TRP A 893 17.32 29.27 2.65
CA TRP A 893 17.33 28.62 3.96
C TRP A 893 15.99 27.96 4.28
N MET A 894 14.86 28.53 3.84
CA MET A 894 13.55 27.86 3.90
C MET A 894 13.51 26.62 3.02
N ASP A 895 13.96 26.72 1.77
CA ASP A 895 13.97 25.60 0.83
C ASP A 895 14.85 24.46 1.35
N ALA A 896 16.02 24.77 1.93
CA ALA A 896 16.91 23.79 2.55
C ALA A 896 16.28 23.12 3.78
N GLY A 897 15.73 23.91 4.72
CA GLY A 897 15.09 23.39 5.93
C GLY A 897 13.85 22.55 5.62
N THR A 898 12.95 23.07 4.79
CA THR A 898 11.74 22.35 4.38
C THR A 898 12.05 21.11 3.54
N GLN A 899 13.11 21.12 2.71
CA GLN A 899 13.57 19.91 2.03
C GLN A 899 14.07 18.85 3.01
N ILE A 900 14.82 19.21 4.06
CA ILE A 900 15.23 18.23 5.09
C ILE A 900 14.00 17.66 5.79
N PHE A 901 13.10 18.48 6.32
CA PHE A 901 11.91 17.99 7.05
C PHE A 901 11.00 17.11 6.19
N PHE A 902 10.74 17.51 4.94
CA PHE A 902 9.90 16.76 4.00
C PHE A 902 10.58 15.47 3.51
N SER A 903 11.87 15.53 3.14
CA SER A 903 12.61 14.37 2.60
C SER A 903 12.95 13.33 3.68
N PHE A 904 12.84 13.66 4.97
CA PHE A 904 13.18 12.77 6.08
C PHE A 904 11.93 12.22 6.79
N ALA A 905 10.72 12.60 6.36
CA ALA A 905 9.44 12.26 6.99
C ALA A 905 9.34 12.64 8.49
N ILE A 906 9.85 13.84 8.83
CA ILE A 906 9.96 14.32 10.21
C ILE A 906 8.72 15.12 10.62
N CYS A 907 8.24 14.92 11.86
CA CYS A 907 7.03 15.50 12.47
C CYS A 907 5.70 15.04 11.85
N GLN A 908 5.78 14.27 10.76
CA GLN A 908 4.72 13.44 10.20
C GLN A 908 4.37 12.27 11.13
N GLY A 909 5.28 11.87 12.03
CA GLY A 909 5.06 10.77 12.98
C GLY A 909 5.41 9.39 12.42
N CYS A 910 5.79 9.31 11.14
CA CYS A 910 6.12 8.10 10.39
C CYS A 910 7.26 7.30 11.02
N LEU A 911 8.26 8.01 11.51
CA LEU A 911 9.45 7.46 12.15
C LEU A 911 9.13 6.94 13.55
N THR A 912 8.35 7.70 14.33
CA THR A 912 7.77 7.24 15.62
C THR A 912 6.94 5.98 15.39
N ALA A 913 6.18 5.96 14.30
CA ALA A 913 5.35 4.84 13.92
C ALA A 913 6.17 3.59 13.58
N LEU A 914 7.20 3.69 12.71
CA LEU A 914 8.06 2.57 12.30
C LEU A 914 8.97 2.06 13.42
N GLY A 915 9.64 2.95 14.16
CA GLY A 915 10.54 2.61 15.26
C GLY A 915 9.84 1.83 16.37
N SER A 916 8.54 2.09 16.58
CA SER A 916 7.73 1.39 17.60
C SER A 916 7.50 -0.11 17.36
N TYR A 917 7.95 -0.66 16.22
CA TYR A 917 7.91 -2.10 15.92
C TYR A 917 9.24 -2.83 16.13
N ASN A 918 10.28 -2.10 16.52
CA ASN A 918 11.56 -2.67 16.87
C ASN A 918 11.51 -3.45 18.19
N LYS A 919 12.51 -4.30 18.39
CA LYS A 919 12.84 -4.85 19.70
C LYS A 919 13.43 -3.70 20.54
N TYR A 920 13.13 -3.65 21.83
CA TYR A 920 13.55 -2.56 22.74
C TYR A 920 15.07 -2.30 22.69
N HIS A 921 15.87 -3.37 22.60
CA HIS A 921 17.33 -3.31 22.46
C HIS A 921 17.86 -3.32 21.00
N ASN A 922 17.07 -2.90 20.01
CA ASN A 922 17.64 -2.61 18.69
C ASN A 922 18.45 -1.30 18.74
N ASN A 923 19.61 -1.27 18.08
CA ASN A 923 20.42 -0.05 17.98
C ASN A 923 19.81 0.94 16.97
N CYS A 924 18.76 1.64 17.40
CA CYS A 924 18.07 2.66 16.62
C CYS A 924 18.95 3.87 16.31
N TYR A 925 20.00 4.15 17.09
CA TYR A 925 20.92 5.26 16.86
C TYR A 925 21.78 5.03 15.61
N ARG A 926 22.43 3.87 15.53
CA ARG A 926 23.20 3.48 14.33
C ARG A 926 22.31 3.38 13.10
N ASP A 927 21.11 2.83 13.25
CA ASP A 927 20.15 2.70 12.15
C ASP A 927 19.71 4.08 11.64
N SER A 928 19.34 5.00 12.54
CA SER A 928 18.92 6.36 12.19
C SER A 928 20.02 7.12 11.45
N ILE A 929 21.26 7.07 11.92
CA ILE A 929 22.39 7.73 11.25
C ILE A 929 22.63 7.12 9.86
N ALA A 930 22.65 5.78 9.74
CA ALA A 930 22.85 5.12 8.46
C ALA A 930 21.73 5.48 7.45
N LEU A 931 20.48 5.53 7.89
CA LEU A 931 19.33 5.91 7.08
C LEU A 931 19.35 7.38 6.66
N CYS A 932 19.75 8.29 7.55
CA CYS A 932 19.94 9.71 7.22
C CYS A 932 21.01 9.91 6.14
N PHE A 933 22.16 9.24 6.26
CA PHE A 933 23.22 9.31 5.23
C PHE A 933 22.81 8.63 3.92
N LEU A 934 22.06 7.51 3.98
CA LEU A 934 21.52 6.84 2.80
C LEU A 934 20.54 7.76 2.03
N ASN A 935 19.71 8.50 2.74
CA ASN A 935 18.75 9.46 2.18
C ASN A 935 19.44 10.61 1.43
N SER A 936 20.32 11.37 2.11
CA SER A 936 21.05 12.47 1.49
C SER A 936 22.01 11.99 0.40
N GLY A 937 22.64 10.82 0.58
CA GLY A 937 23.49 10.19 -0.44
C GLY A 937 22.71 9.80 -1.71
N THR A 938 21.52 9.23 -1.56
CA THR A 938 20.67 8.87 -2.72
C THR A 938 20.15 10.13 -3.43
N SER A 939 19.82 11.18 -2.68
CA SER A 939 19.45 12.49 -3.24
C SER A 939 20.61 13.12 -4.03
N PHE A 940 21.83 13.02 -3.52
CA PHE A 940 23.05 13.49 -4.19
C PHE A 940 23.32 12.72 -5.50
N VAL A 941 23.25 11.39 -5.46
CA VAL A 941 23.41 10.53 -6.66
C VAL A 941 22.30 10.77 -7.68
N ALA A 942 21.05 10.90 -7.25
CA ALA A 942 19.94 11.24 -8.14
C ALA A 942 20.14 12.63 -8.79
N GLY A 943 20.79 13.57 -8.11
CA GLY A 943 21.24 14.83 -8.71
C GLY A 943 22.15 14.64 -9.93
N PHE A 944 23.14 13.75 -9.88
CA PHE A 944 23.95 13.42 -11.07
C PHE A 944 23.13 12.76 -12.17
N VAL A 945 22.19 11.87 -11.84
CA VAL A 945 21.26 11.26 -12.81
C VAL A 945 20.46 12.34 -13.54
N VAL A 946 19.79 13.20 -12.78
CA VAL A 946 18.96 14.29 -13.33
C VAL A 946 19.80 15.23 -14.18
N PHE A 947 20.88 15.78 -13.62
CA PHE A 947 21.63 16.84 -14.31
C PHE A 947 22.46 16.34 -15.48
N SER A 948 22.96 15.11 -15.50
CA SER A 948 23.58 14.56 -16.72
C SER A 948 22.57 14.46 -17.88
N ILE A 949 21.32 14.07 -17.58
CA ILE A 949 20.23 14.01 -18.56
C ILE A 949 19.72 15.41 -18.96
N LEU A 950 19.65 16.38 -18.03
CA LEU A 950 19.34 17.78 -18.37
C LEU A 950 20.46 18.45 -19.20
N GLY A 951 21.73 18.14 -18.93
CA GLY A 951 22.88 18.63 -19.69
C GLY A 951 22.89 18.11 -21.12
N PHE A 952 22.60 16.82 -21.30
CA PHE A 952 22.33 16.23 -22.61
C PHE A 952 21.19 16.94 -23.34
N MET A 953 20.04 17.10 -22.68
CA MET A 953 18.88 17.76 -23.27
C MET A 953 19.16 19.22 -23.70
N SER A 954 19.89 19.97 -22.88
CA SER A 954 20.36 21.33 -23.20
C SER A 954 21.29 21.34 -24.42
N ARG A 955 22.20 20.35 -24.51
CA ARG A 955 23.16 20.22 -25.61
C ARG A 955 22.50 19.88 -26.94
N GLU A 956 21.53 18.97 -26.96
CA GLU A 956 20.80 18.59 -28.18
C GLU A 956 19.81 19.69 -28.65
N GLN A 957 19.26 20.48 -27.71
CA GLN A 957 18.30 21.56 -28.04
C GLN A 957 18.95 22.93 -28.29
N GLY A 958 20.22 23.12 -27.88
CA GLY A 958 20.91 24.41 -27.96
C GLY A 958 20.40 25.48 -26.98
N VAL A 959 19.47 25.14 -26.07
CA VAL A 959 18.88 26.06 -25.09
C VAL A 959 19.57 25.96 -23.72
N PRO A 960 19.62 27.04 -22.92
CA PRO A 960 20.20 27.02 -21.57
C PRO A 960 19.55 25.98 -20.64
N ILE A 961 20.37 25.33 -19.79
CA ILE A 961 19.90 24.35 -18.79
C ILE A 961 18.80 24.93 -17.88
N SER A 962 18.84 26.23 -17.59
CA SER A 962 17.80 26.95 -16.82
C SER A 962 16.40 26.92 -17.43
N GLU A 963 16.27 26.76 -18.75
CA GLU A 963 14.97 26.75 -19.45
C GLU A 963 14.37 25.34 -19.54
N VAL A 964 15.17 24.30 -19.25
CA VAL A 964 14.73 22.89 -19.20
C VAL A 964 14.73 22.30 -17.78
N ALA A 965 15.14 23.08 -16.78
CA ALA A 965 15.20 22.68 -15.37
C ALA A 965 13.90 23.07 -14.61
N GLU A 966 12.82 22.34 -14.89
CA GLU A 966 11.51 22.55 -14.28
C GLU A 966 11.42 22.13 -12.79
N SER A 967 10.37 22.60 -12.10
CA SER A 967 10.15 22.36 -10.67
C SER A 967 9.10 21.30 -10.37
N GLY A 968 9.39 20.36 -9.48
CA GLY A 968 8.41 19.40 -8.94
C GLY A 968 7.83 18.49 -10.04
N PRO A 969 6.50 18.38 -10.19
CA PRO A 969 5.86 17.56 -11.22
C PRO A 969 6.46 17.72 -12.63
N GLY A 970 6.69 18.96 -13.08
CA GLY A 970 7.22 19.24 -14.41
C GLY A 970 8.60 18.62 -14.69
N LEU A 971 9.44 18.45 -13.67
CA LEU A 971 10.75 17.82 -13.87
C LEU A 971 10.63 16.35 -14.29
N ALA A 972 9.73 15.59 -13.67
CA ALA A 972 9.49 14.18 -14.04
C ALA A 972 8.52 14.01 -15.22
N PHE A 973 7.65 14.98 -15.48
CA PHE A 973 6.52 14.83 -16.39
C PHE A 973 6.62 15.67 -17.67
N ILE A 974 7.57 16.59 -17.73
CA ILE A 974 7.91 17.35 -18.93
C ILE A 974 9.42 17.25 -19.21
N ALA A 975 10.30 17.61 -18.27
CA ALA A 975 11.74 17.68 -18.56
C ALA A 975 12.41 16.29 -18.78
N PHE A 976 12.19 15.30 -17.90
CA PHE A 976 12.69 13.94 -18.10
C PHE A 976 12.14 13.32 -19.41
N PRO A 977 10.82 13.19 -19.59
CA PRO A 977 10.13 12.98 -20.87
C PRO A 977 10.85 13.58 -22.08
N LYS A 978 11.02 14.91 -22.11
CA LYS A 978 11.65 15.64 -23.21
C LYS A 978 13.05 15.13 -23.52
N ALA A 979 13.93 15.05 -22.52
CA ALA A 979 15.31 14.55 -22.68
C ALA A 979 15.36 13.12 -23.19
N VAL A 980 14.38 12.31 -22.77
CA VAL A 980 14.40 10.87 -22.96
C VAL A 980 13.96 10.50 -24.39
N THR A 981 13.22 11.38 -25.10
CA THR A 981 12.95 11.29 -26.56
C THR A 981 14.19 11.07 -27.42
N MET A 982 15.34 11.62 -26.98
CA MET A 982 16.50 11.92 -27.82
C MET A 982 17.57 10.79 -27.83
N MET A 983 17.33 9.68 -27.14
CA MET A 983 18.33 8.62 -26.93
C MET A 983 18.34 7.52 -28.05
N PRO A 984 19.45 6.78 -28.27
CA PRO A 984 19.43 5.51 -29.00
C PRO A 984 18.82 4.39 -28.14
N LEU A 985 17.95 3.59 -28.76
CA LEU A 985 16.84 2.99 -28.03
C LEU A 985 16.27 4.03 -27.04
N SER A 986 15.91 5.23 -27.52
CA SER A 986 14.82 6.04 -26.95
C SER A 986 13.54 5.28 -27.21
N GLN A 987 13.57 4.10 -26.61
CA GLN A 987 12.72 2.98 -26.64
C GLN A 987 13.12 2.43 -25.30
N LEU A 988 14.28 1.77 -25.15
CA LEU A 988 15.00 1.47 -23.90
C LEU A 988 15.39 2.65 -22.96
N TRP A 989 14.84 3.89 -23.01
CA TRP A 989 14.95 4.82 -21.85
C TRP A 989 13.68 5.31 -21.10
N SER A 990 12.44 4.91 -21.47
CA SER A 990 11.33 4.85 -20.50
C SER A 990 10.28 3.64 -20.50
N CYS A 991 10.58 2.29 -20.63
CA CYS A 991 10.35 0.91 -19.97
C CYS A 991 11.42 0.09 -18.95
N LEU A 992 11.53 0.19 -17.57
CA LEU A 992 12.56 0.40 -16.46
C LEU A 992 12.46 1.79 -15.72
N PHE A 993 13.33 2.80 -15.93
CA PHE A 993 13.29 4.21 -15.44
C PHE A 993 12.12 4.60 -14.49
N PHE A 994 11.03 5.34 -14.84
CA PHE A 994 10.13 5.85 -13.78
C PHE A 994 9.48 4.77 -12.90
N ILE A 995 9.56 3.45 -13.11
CA ILE A 995 9.02 2.54 -12.08
C ILE A 995 9.92 2.55 -10.82
N MET A 996 11.11 3.15 -10.96
CA MET A 996 11.80 3.83 -9.86
C MET A 996 10.96 4.95 -9.23
N LEU A 997 10.55 6.02 -9.94
CA LEU A 997 9.68 7.08 -9.38
C LEU A 997 8.41 6.52 -8.74
N ILE A 998 7.83 5.51 -9.36
CA ILE A 998 6.74 4.73 -8.84
C ILE A 998 7.08 4.10 -7.50
N PHE A 999 8.14 3.29 -7.37
CA PHE A 999 8.44 2.64 -6.09
C PHE A 999 8.97 3.60 -5.03
N LEU A 1000 9.62 4.69 -5.45
CA LEU A 1000 9.90 5.83 -4.60
C LEU A 1000 8.59 6.48 -4.09
N GLY A 1001 7.54 6.57 -4.91
CA GLY A 1001 6.22 7.06 -4.48
C GLY A 1001 5.48 6.04 -3.61
N LEU A 1002 5.44 4.78 -4.05
CA LEU A 1002 4.76 3.65 -3.40
C LEU A 1002 5.33 3.39 -2.01
N ASP A 1003 6.64 3.46 -1.84
CA ASP A 1003 7.24 3.22 -0.55
C ASP A 1003 6.93 4.37 0.42
N SER A 1004 7.16 5.65 0.09
CA SER A 1004 6.72 6.76 0.98
C SER A 1004 5.23 6.65 1.32
N GLN A 1005 4.41 6.35 0.32
CA GLN A 1005 2.98 6.30 0.51
C GLN A 1005 2.52 5.09 1.32
N PHE A 1006 3.34 4.06 1.54
CA PHE A 1006 2.98 3.00 2.49
C PHE A 1006 3.18 3.42 3.94
N VAL A 1007 4.01 4.43 4.24
CA VAL A 1007 4.42 4.77 5.61
C VAL A 1007 3.89 6.12 6.09
N CYS A 1008 3.72 7.15 5.25
CA CYS A 1008 2.78 8.25 5.53
C CYS A 1008 1.46 7.66 6.01
N MET A 1009 1.03 6.61 5.31
CA MET A 1009 -0.12 5.89 5.72
C MET A 1009 0.16 5.01 6.95
N GLU A 1010 1.18 4.12 6.99
CA GLU A 1010 1.50 3.33 8.21
C GLU A 1010 1.65 4.20 9.50
N CYS A 1011 1.81 5.53 9.39
CA CYS A 1011 1.72 6.51 10.46
C CYS A 1011 0.30 6.87 10.95
N LEU A 1012 -0.64 7.24 10.07
CA LEU A 1012 -2.03 7.59 10.44
C LEU A 1012 -2.72 6.43 11.21
N VAL A 1013 -2.21 5.23 10.99
CA VAL A 1013 -2.39 4.04 11.83
C VAL A 1013 -1.90 4.23 13.23
N THR A 1014 -0.62 4.49 13.35
CA THR A 1014 0.13 4.25 14.55
C THR A 1014 -0.25 5.29 15.58
N ALA A 1015 -0.80 6.41 15.13
CA ALA A 1015 -1.57 7.36 15.92
C ALA A 1015 -2.93 6.86 16.44
N SER A 1016 -3.65 6.08 15.63
CA SER A 1016 -5.02 5.61 15.91
C SER A 1016 -5.09 4.16 16.45
N MET A 1017 -3.93 3.59 16.76
CA MET A 1017 -3.67 2.30 17.44
C MET A 1017 -3.10 2.02 18.97
N ASP A 1018 -2.42 3.27 20.87
CA ASP A 1018 -2.46 3.30 22.43
C ASP A 1018 -3.53 4.22 23.11
N MET A 1019 -4.45 4.82 22.33
CA MET A 1019 -5.48 5.84 22.62
C MET A 1019 -6.51 5.71 23.79
N PHE A 1020 -7.07 4.58 24.28
CA PHE A 1020 -7.99 4.64 25.47
C PHE A 1020 -8.39 3.36 26.28
N PRO A 1021 -7.92 2.13 25.96
CA PRO A 1021 -8.52 0.82 26.31
C PRO A 1021 -10.08 0.60 26.33
N ARG A 1022 -10.54 -0.47 25.63
CA ARG A 1022 -11.90 -0.88 25.09
C ARG A 1022 -12.19 -0.94 23.54
N GLN A 1023 -11.86 0.00 22.63
CA GLN A 1023 -12.36 0.14 21.24
C GLN A 1023 -11.64 -0.14 19.82
N LEU A 1024 -10.38 -0.59 19.52
CA LEU A 1024 -9.81 -0.85 18.11
C LEU A 1024 -8.94 -2.07 17.83
N ARG A 1025 -7.93 -2.39 18.64
CA ARG A 1025 -6.82 -3.19 18.13
C ARG A 1025 -7.04 -4.65 17.62
N ARG A 1026 -8.00 -5.46 18.09
CA ARG A 1026 -8.22 -6.92 17.92
C ARG A 1026 -7.85 -7.44 16.53
N SER A 1027 -7.28 -8.64 16.56
CA SER A 1027 -6.99 -9.55 15.46
C SER A 1027 -7.94 -9.35 14.27
N GLY A 1028 -7.43 -8.86 13.13
CA GLY A 1028 -8.17 -8.69 11.87
C GLY A 1028 -9.14 -7.52 11.90
N ARG A 1029 -9.59 -7.20 13.11
CA ARG A 1029 -10.49 -6.11 13.44
C ARG A 1029 -9.73 -4.81 13.53
N ARG A 1030 -8.72 -4.68 12.70
CA ARG A 1030 -8.00 -3.44 12.59
C ARG A 1030 -7.90 -3.09 11.11
N GLU A 1031 -8.31 -3.98 10.22
CA GLU A 1031 -8.33 -3.79 8.79
C GLU A 1031 -9.46 -2.88 8.28
N LEU A 1032 -10.58 -2.55 9.01
CA LEU A 1032 -11.80 -1.65 8.72
C LEU A 1032 -11.54 -0.27 9.24
N LEU A 1033 -10.30 -0.02 9.57
CA LEU A 1033 -9.72 1.27 9.55
C LEU A 1033 -9.20 1.50 8.13
N ILE A 1034 -8.89 0.48 7.33
CA ILE A 1034 -8.28 0.70 6.00
C ILE A 1034 -8.52 -0.36 4.93
N LEU A 1035 -9.71 -0.85 4.66
CA LEU A 1035 -10.96 -0.84 5.35
C LEU A 1035 -11.50 0.59 5.90
N ALA A 1036 -12.58 1.03 6.58
CA ALA A 1036 -12.71 2.39 7.31
C ALA A 1036 -12.26 3.83 6.77
N ILE A 1037 -11.07 4.38 7.15
CA ILE A 1037 -10.62 5.78 6.94
C ILE A 1037 -10.74 6.19 5.51
N SER A 1038 -9.82 5.74 4.68
CA SER A 1038 -9.62 6.02 3.27
C SER A 1038 -10.65 5.75 2.14
N VAL A 1039 -12.00 5.57 2.02
CA VAL A 1039 -13.38 5.51 2.63
C VAL A 1039 -14.12 6.59 3.58
N THR A 1040 -13.71 7.85 3.91
CA THR A 1040 -14.43 9.06 4.48
C THR A 1040 -14.16 10.54 3.95
N CYS A 1041 -13.02 10.84 3.27
CA CYS A 1041 -12.43 12.14 2.84
C CYS A 1041 -11.45 12.11 1.60
N CYS A 1042 -11.22 11.02 0.87
CA CYS A 1042 -10.62 10.86 -0.49
C CYS A 1042 -11.70 11.25 -1.49
N LEU A 1043 -12.96 11.17 -1.03
CA LEU A 1043 -14.08 12.00 -1.39
C LEU A 1043 -13.56 13.34 -1.86
N ILE A 1044 -12.53 13.84 -1.18
CA ILE A 1044 -11.85 15.09 -1.39
C ILE A 1044 -10.68 14.96 -2.38
N GLY A 1045 -9.80 13.95 -2.25
CA GLY A 1045 -8.78 13.58 -3.25
C GLY A 1045 -9.30 13.52 -4.69
N LEU A 1046 -10.57 13.13 -4.85
CA LEU A 1046 -11.36 13.26 -6.09
C LEU A 1046 -11.17 14.61 -6.75
N PHE A 1047 -11.44 15.67 -6.00
CA PHE A 1047 -11.51 17.00 -6.55
C PHE A 1047 -10.13 17.51 -6.99
N LEU A 1048 -9.02 16.78 -6.71
CA LEU A 1048 -7.66 17.05 -7.16
C LEU A 1048 -7.33 16.49 -8.57
N VAL A 1049 -8.29 15.91 -9.28
CA VAL A 1049 -8.08 15.27 -10.60
C VAL A 1049 -9.17 15.58 -11.64
N THR A 1050 -10.05 16.50 -11.31
CA THR A 1050 -10.84 17.32 -12.26
C THR A 1050 -10.00 18.13 -13.26
N GLU A 1051 -10.62 18.89 -14.17
CA GLU A 1051 -9.90 20.00 -14.87
C GLU A 1051 -9.46 21.07 -13.90
N GLY A 1052 -10.33 21.40 -12.93
CA GLY A 1052 -9.94 22.17 -11.76
C GLY A 1052 -9.06 21.39 -10.77
N GLY A 1053 -8.70 20.15 -11.11
CA GLY A 1053 -8.04 19.18 -10.25
C GLY A 1053 -6.58 19.51 -10.01
N MET A 1054 -5.82 19.86 -11.05
CA MET A 1054 -4.45 20.35 -10.87
C MET A 1054 -4.38 21.52 -9.88
N TYR A 1055 -5.39 22.40 -9.94
CA TYR A 1055 -5.47 23.52 -9.02
C TYR A 1055 -5.73 23.06 -7.58
N LEU A 1056 -6.67 22.13 -7.38
CA LEU A 1056 -6.88 21.56 -6.04
C LEU A 1056 -5.68 20.72 -5.55
N PHE A 1057 -4.96 20.03 -6.44
CA PHE A 1057 -3.72 19.34 -6.06
C PHE A 1057 -2.72 20.32 -5.47
N GLN A 1058 -2.41 21.41 -6.20
CA GLN A 1058 -1.41 22.38 -5.73
C GLN A 1058 -1.87 23.06 -4.44
N LEU A 1059 -3.18 23.22 -4.24
CA LEU A 1059 -3.73 23.73 -2.98
C LEU A 1059 -3.44 22.79 -1.80
N PHE A 1060 -3.44 21.47 -2.01
CA PHE A 1060 -3.06 20.51 -0.97
C PHE A 1060 -1.53 20.43 -0.78
N ASP A 1061 -0.76 20.33 -1.87
CA ASP A 1061 0.72 20.24 -1.80
C ASP A 1061 1.36 21.50 -1.18
N TYR A 1062 0.87 22.68 -1.57
CA TYR A 1062 1.43 23.95 -1.10
C TYR A 1062 1.03 24.31 0.33
N TYR A 1063 -0.20 24.00 0.76
CA TYR A 1063 -0.71 24.40 2.09
C TYR A 1063 -0.82 23.25 3.10
N ALA A 1064 -1.39 22.11 2.71
CA ALA A 1064 -1.90 21.10 3.65
C ALA A 1064 -0.80 20.25 4.30
N CYS A 1065 0.27 19.93 3.54
CA CYS A 1065 1.56 19.48 4.10
C CYS A 1065 2.68 20.48 3.78
N SER A 1066 2.38 21.78 3.95
CA SER A 1066 3.40 22.82 3.84
C SER A 1066 4.57 22.55 4.79
N GLY A 1067 5.79 22.87 4.36
CA GLY A 1067 6.96 22.83 5.25
C GLY A 1067 6.76 23.71 6.49
N THR A 1068 5.96 24.78 6.38
CA THR A 1068 5.51 25.65 7.47
C THR A 1068 4.76 24.88 8.56
N CYS A 1069 3.87 23.93 8.20
CA CYS A 1069 3.17 23.08 9.16
C CYS A 1069 4.14 22.11 9.87
N LEU A 1070 5.09 21.51 9.15
CA LEU A 1070 6.09 20.60 9.74
C LEU A 1070 7.04 21.34 10.70
N LEU A 1071 7.52 22.52 10.31
CA LEU A 1071 8.37 23.38 11.16
C LEU A 1071 7.63 23.82 12.44
N PHE A 1072 6.33 24.10 12.35
CA PHE A 1072 5.49 24.40 13.51
C PHE A 1072 5.41 23.22 14.48
N LEU A 1073 5.16 22.00 14.00
CA LEU A 1073 5.08 20.82 14.87
C LEU A 1073 6.44 20.44 15.47
N SER A 1074 7.53 20.55 14.72
CA SER A 1074 8.91 20.36 15.20
C SER A 1074 9.21 21.15 16.47
N VAL A 1075 8.80 22.42 16.51
CA VAL A 1075 8.95 23.28 17.70
C VAL A 1075 8.23 22.66 18.91
N PHE A 1076 7.00 22.16 18.76
CA PHE A 1076 6.27 21.54 19.88
C PHE A 1076 6.79 20.16 20.27
N GLU A 1077 7.18 19.30 19.32
CA GLU A 1077 7.77 17.98 19.61
C GLU A 1077 9.07 18.10 20.40
N VAL A 1078 9.95 18.98 19.94
CA VAL A 1078 11.28 19.15 20.50
C VAL A 1078 11.24 19.91 21.83
N ILE A 1079 10.33 20.89 22.00
CA ILE A 1079 10.04 21.47 23.32
C ILE A 1079 9.44 20.42 24.27
N CYS A 1080 8.56 19.54 23.79
CA CYS A 1080 7.96 18.49 24.62
C CYS A 1080 9.01 17.52 25.17
N VAL A 1081 9.92 17.01 24.33
CA VAL A 1081 10.98 16.08 24.79
C VAL A 1081 12.07 16.83 25.57
N GLY A 1082 12.58 17.92 25.00
CA GLY A 1082 13.72 18.66 25.55
C GLY A 1082 13.44 19.29 26.91
N TRP A 1083 12.28 19.95 27.06
CA TRP A 1083 11.99 20.83 28.18
C TRP A 1083 10.84 20.35 29.09
N VAL A 1084 9.79 19.72 28.53
CA VAL A 1084 8.60 19.32 29.32
C VAL A 1084 8.77 17.93 29.95
N TYR A 1085 9.23 16.94 29.16
CA TYR A 1085 9.59 15.60 29.64
C TYR A 1085 11.01 15.56 30.21
N GLY A 1086 11.90 16.41 29.70
CA GLY A 1086 13.29 16.59 30.13
C GLY A 1086 14.28 15.81 29.27
N ALA A 1087 15.17 16.54 28.59
CA ALA A 1087 16.18 15.98 27.69
C ALA A 1087 17.03 14.89 28.35
N ASP A 1088 17.49 15.09 29.59
CA ASP A 1088 18.28 14.11 30.34
C ASP A 1088 17.53 12.79 30.57
N ARG A 1089 16.24 12.85 30.94
CA ARG A 1089 15.42 11.65 31.12
C ARG A 1089 15.30 10.87 29.81
N PHE A 1090 15.05 11.55 28.70
CA PHE A 1090 14.95 10.89 27.40
C PHE A 1090 16.31 10.33 26.93
N TYR A 1091 17.42 11.03 27.21
CA TYR A 1091 18.78 10.59 26.92
C TYR A 1091 19.18 9.32 27.69
N ASP A 1092 18.77 9.22 28.96
CA ASP A 1092 19.00 8.03 29.79
C ASP A 1092 18.09 6.85 29.41
N ASN A 1093 16.83 7.10 29.02
CA ASN A 1093 15.96 6.09 28.42
C ASN A 1093 16.57 5.52 27.13
N VAL A 1094 17.18 6.39 26.30
CA VAL A 1094 17.89 5.97 25.08
C VAL A 1094 19.11 5.12 25.41
N ALA A 1095 19.87 5.47 26.45
CA ALA A 1095 21.00 4.68 26.90
C ALA A 1095 20.59 3.28 27.43
N ASP A 1096 19.47 3.18 28.15
CA ASP A 1096 18.88 1.91 28.60
C ASP A 1096 18.41 1.02 27.43
N MET A 1097 17.88 1.62 26.36
CA MET A 1097 17.57 0.89 25.12
C MET A 1097 18.83 0.35 24.41
N ILE A 1098 19.76 1.22 24.04
CA ILE A 1098 20.86 0.86 23.11
C ILE A 1098 22.14 0.36 23.79
N GLY A 1099 22.22 0.46 25.12
CA GLY A 1099 23.36 0.02 25.93
C GLY A 1099 24.50 1.04 26.08
N TYR A 1100 24.38 2.23 25.48
CA TYR A 1100 25.37 3.31 25.57
C TYR A 1100 24.71 4.68 25.37
N ARG A 1101 25.32 5.75 25.90
CA ARG A 1101 24.84 7.13 25.68
C ARG A 1101 25.18 7.60 24.26
N PRO A 1102 24.26 8.27 23.53
CA PRO A 1102 24.53 8.88 22.22
C PRO A 1102 25.63 9.96 22.25
N TRP A 1103 25.84 10.62 21.10
CA TRP A 1103 26.69 11.81 21.03
C TRP A 1103 25.97 13.06 21.60
N PRO A 1104 26.58 13.83 22.52
CA PRO A 1104 25.88 14.94 23.21
C PRO A 1104 25.33 16.05 22.32
N LEU A 1105 25.85 16.26 21.11
CA LEU A 1105 25.31 17.26 20.18
C LEU A 1105 23.84 17.00 19.85
N VAL A 1106 23.39 15.73 19.81
CA VAL A 1106 21.98 15.37 19.61
C VAL A 1106 21.10 15.97 20.72
N LYS A 1107 21.54 15.88 21.98
CA LYS A 1107 20.84 16.47 23.12
C LYS A 1107 20.82 18.01 23.05
N ILE A 1108 21.92 18.62 22.62
CA ILE A 1108 22.03 20.08 22.44
C ILE A 1108 21.11 20.57 21.32
N SER A 1109 21.01 19.82 20.22
CA SER A 1109 20.05 20.10 19.13
C SER A 1109 18.61 20.09 19.63
N TRP A 1110 18.22 19.09 20.44
CA TRP A 1110 16.89 19.02 21.04
C TRP A 1110 16.59 20.13 22.07
N LEU A 1111 17.60 20.71 22.71
CA LEU A 1111 17.38 21.80 23.67
C LEU A 1111 17.30 23.17 23.01
N PHE A 1112 18.14 23.43 21.99
CA PHE A 1112 18.36 24.79 21.47
C PHE A 1112 18.33 24.91 19.95
N LEU A 1113 19.14 24.10 19.22
CA LEU A 1113 19.37 24.35 17.79
C LEU A 1113 18.13 24.08 16.95
N THR A 1114 17.50 22.92 17.11
CA THR A 1114 16.30 22.55 16.36
C THR A 1114 15.12 23.50 16.62
N PRO A 1115 14.70 23.77 17.88
CA PRO A 1115 13.54 24.64 18.11
C PRO A 1115 13.81 26.08 17.67
N GLY A 1116 15.05 26.58 17.84
CA GLY A 1116 15.44 27.92 17.37
C GLY A 1116 15.36 28.06 15.85
N LEU A 1117 15.99 27.13 15.10
CA LEU A 1117 15.98 27.14 13.63
C LEU A 1117 14.57 26.93 13.07
N CYS A 1118 13.79 25.99 13.63
CA CYS A 1118 12.44 25.72 13.16
C CYS A 1118 11.50 26.91 13.38
N LEU A 1119 11.58 27.55 14.56
CA LEU A 1119 10.76 28.72 14.89
C LEU A 1119 11.13 29.95 14.01
N ALA A 1120 12.42 30.18 13.78
CA ALA A 1120 12.88 31.25 12.90
C ALA A 1120 12.41 31.05 11.44
N THR A 1121 12.54 29.83 10.92
CA THR A 1121 12.11 29.46 9.55
C THR A 1121 10.59 29.53 9.42
N PHE A 1122 9.84 29.12 10.45
CA PHE A 1122 8.38 29.24 10.50
C PHE A 1122 7.90 30.69 10.43
N PHE A 1123 8.43 31.59 11.28
CA PHE A 1123 8.05 33.01 11.23
C PHE A 1123 8.45 33.67 9.91
N PHE A 1124 9.63 33.35 9.38
CA PHE A 1124 10.06 33.89 8.09
C PHE A 1124 9.12 33.42 6.95
N SER A 1125 8.71 32.14 6.94
CA SER A 1125 7.74 31.58 6.00
C SER A 1125 6.40 32.31 6.02
N LEU A 1126 5.89 32.69 7.20
CA LEU A 1126 4.68 33.52 7.29
C LEU A 1126 4.91 34.94 6.74
N SER A 1127 6.06 35.56 7.03
CA SER A 1127 6.38 36.93 6.60
C SER A 1127 6.67 37.10 5.10
N LYS A 1128 7.06 36.01 4.42
CA LYS A 1128 7.33 35.96 2.97
C LYS A 1128 6.38 35.03 2.22
N TYR A 1129 5.19 34.80 2.79
CA TYR A 1129 4.13 34.06 2.13
C TYR A 1129 3.83 34.64 0.74
N THR A 1130 3.99 33.80 -0.30
CA THR A 1130 3.60 34.10 -1.67
C THR A 1130 2.27 33.40 -1.96
N PRO A 1131 1.28 34.06 -2.57
CA PRO A 1131 0.07 33.38 -3.01
C PRO A 1131 0.38 32.34 -4.09
N LEU A 1132 -0.18 31.14 -3.94
CA LEU A 1132 -0.08 30.09 -4.94
C LEU A 1132 -0.59 30.58 -6.32
N LYS A 1133 0.14 30.22 -7.38
CA LYS A 1133 -0.21 30.42 -8.80
C LYS A 1133 0.12 29.15 -9.58
N TYR A 1134 -0.62 28.90 -10.65
CA TYR A 1134 -0.31 27.81 -11.59
C TYR A 1134 0.36 28.37 -12.85
N ASN A 1135 1.49 27.78 -13.24
CA ASN A 1135 2.35 28.16 -14.37
C ASN A 1135 2.57 29.68 -14.53
N ASN A 1136 2.63 30.40 -13.39
CA ASN A 1136 2.66 31.86 -13.24
C ASN A 1136 1.49 32.67 -13.86
N VAL A 1137 0.73 32.09 -14.78
CA VAL A 1137 -0.38 32.72 -15.51
C VAL A 1137 -1.71 32.63 -14.75
N TYR A 1138 -2.07 31.48 -14.19
CA TYR A 1138 -3.36 31.30 -13.51
C TYR A 1138 -3.28 31.67 -12.02
N VAL A 1139 -4.26 32.45 -11.57
CA VAL A 1139 -4.40 32.97 -10.19
C VAL A 1139 -5.68 32.43 -9.57
N TYR A 1140 -5.59 31.94 -8.34
CA TYR A 1140 -6.69 31.29 -7.66
C TYR A 1140 -7.73 32.33 -7.16
N PRO A 1141 -9.03 31.98 -7.11
CA PRO A 1141 -10.03 32.81 -6.48
C PRO A 1141 -9.82 32.89 -4.96
N ALA A 1142 -10.31 33.97 -4.34
CA ALA A 1142 -10.15 34.21 -2.90
C ALA A 1142 -10.66 33.05 -2.00
N TRP A 1143 -11.73 32.37 -2.42
CA TRP A 1143 -12.24 31.19 -1.70
C TRP A 1143 -11.30 29.98 -1.78
N GLY A 1144 -10.49 29.86 -2.85
CA GLY A 1144 -9.46 28.83 -2.98
C GLY A 1144 -8.35 29.03 -1.94
N TYR A 1145 -7.82 30.26 -1.83
CA TYR A 1145 -6.84 30.60 -0.80
C TYR A 1145 -7.39 30.39 0.63
N PHE A 1146 -8.68 30.65 0.86
CA PHE A 1146 -9.34 30.35 2.13
C PHE A 1146 -9.36 28.84 2.44
N ILE A 1147 -9.66 27.99 1.46
CA ILE A 1147 -9.58 26.52 1.62
C ILE A 1147 -8.12 26.09 1.92
N GLY A 1148 -7.13 26.63 1.21
CA GLY A 1148 -5.71 26.35 1.47
C GLY A 1148 -5.31 26.66 2.92
N TRP A 1149 -5.63 27.85 3.41
CA TRP A 1149 -5.35 28.22 4.81
C TRP A 1149 -6.20 27.47 5.84
N PHE A 1150 -7.40 27.02 5.48
CA PHE A 1150 -8.21 26.13 6.33
C PHE A 1150 -7.56 24.75 6.49
N LEU A 1151 -7.00 24.18 5.41
CA LEU A 1151 -6.25 22.92 5.45
C LEU A 1151 -5.04 23.06 6.39
N ALA A 1152 -4.18 24.05 6.17
CA ALA A 1152 -3.00 24.31 7.02
C ALA A 1152 -3.38 24.61 8.49
N GLY A 1153 -4.41 25.43 8.72
CA GLY A 1153 -4.86 25.80 10.06
C GLY A 1153 -5.47 24.64 10.85
N SER A 1154 -6.05 23.64 10.20
CA SER A 1154 -6.69 22.50 10.87
C SER A 1154 -5.68 21.56 11.56
N SER A 1155 -4.51 21.33 10.97
CA SER A 1155 -3.44 20.53 11.58
C SER A 1155 -2.78 21.31 12.70
N MET A 1156 -2.29 22.51 12.41
CA MET A 1156 -1.65 23.40 13.40
C MET A 1156 -2.55 23.68 14.61
N GLY A 1157 -3.87 23.83 14.38
CA GLY A 1157 -4.86 24.05 15.43
C GLY A 1157 -5.07 22.87 16.40
N CYS A 1158 -4.72 21.63 16.00
CA CYS A 1158 -4.91 20.46 16.87
C CYS A 1158 -4.08 20.53 18.17
N VAL A 1159 -2.91 21.16 18.15
CA VAL A 1159 -2.05 21.31 19.33
C VAL A 1159 -2.70 22.22 20.40
N PRO A 1160 -3.01 23.51 20.14
CA PRO A 1160 -3.64 24.37 21.13
C PRO A 1160 -5.06 23.93 21.52
N LEU A 1161 -5.87 23.42 20.58
CA LEU A 1161 -7.23 22.97 20.88
C LEU A 1161 -7.23 21.78 21.86
N PHE A 1162 -6.32 20.82 21.70
CA PHE A 1162 -6.28 19.66 22.60
C PHE A 1162 -5.77 20.02 24.01
N ILE A 1163 -4.81 20.96 24.12
CA ILE A 1163 -4.36 21.54 25.39
C ILE A 1163 -5.56 22.10 26.16
N ILE A 1164 -6.36 22.95 25.52
CA ILE A 1164 -7.54 23.61 26.11
C ILE A 1164 -8.59 22.57 26.54
N VAL A 1165 -8.99 21.66 25.64
CA VAL A 1165 -10.01 20.63 25.92
C VAL A 1165 -9.61 19.71 27.07
N THR A 1166 -8.33 19.37 27.18
CA THR A 1166 -7.81 18.45 28.22
C THR A 1166 -7.68 19.16 29.57
N LEU A 1167 -7.26 20.43 29.59
CA LEU A 1167 -7.29 21.27 30.79
C LEU A 1167 -8.71 21.47 31.31
N LEU A 1168 -9.71 21.64 30.44
CA LEU A 1168 -11.11 21.79 30.85
C LEU A 1168 -11.70 20.50 31.44
N LYS A 1169 -11.44 19.33 30.82
CA LYS A 1169 -11.98 18.03 31.26
C LYS A 1169 -11.36 17.50 32.57
N THR A 1170 -10.12 17.85 32.89
CA THR A 1170 -9.41 17.33 34.07
C THR A 1170 -9.91 18.00 35.36
N ARG A 1171 -10.33 17.22 36.36
CA ARG A 1171 -10.87 17.77 37.63
C ARG A 1171 -9.75 18.23 38.58
N GLY A 1172 -9.90 19.42 39.16
CA GLY A 1172 -8.97 19.99 40.16
C GLY A 1172 -8.73 21.50 39.97
N SER A 1173 -7.81 22.07 40.75
CA SER A 1173 -7.28 23.43 40.52
C SER A 1173 -6.26 23.46 39.38
N PHE A 1174 -6.08 24.60 38.71
CA PHE A 1174 -5.22 24.72 37.52
C PHE A 1174 -3.80 24.14 37.73
N LYS A 1175 -3.13 24.50 38.84
CA LYS A 1175 -1.80 23.98 39.21
C LYS A 1175 -1.77 22.46 39.41
N LYS A 1176 -2.87 21.85 39.90
CA LYS A 1176 -3.01 20.39 40.03
C LYS A 1176 -3.26 19.72 38.69
N ARG A 1177 -4.14 20.29 37.84
CA ARG A 1177 -4.38 19.80 36.46
C ARG A 1177 -3.10 19.81 35.63
N LEU A 1178 -2.37 20.94 35.63
CA LEU A 1178 -1.13 21.08 34.86
C LEU A 1178 -0.06 20.08 35.31
N ARG A 1179 0.18 19.93 36.64
CA ARG A 1179 1.11 18.92 37.16
C ARG A 1179 0.70 17.50 36.73
N GLN A 1180 -0.60 17.17 36.79
CA GLN A 1180 -1.10 15.85 36.39
C GLN A 1180 -0.95 15.57 34.88
N LEU A 1181 -1.15 16.59 34.03
CA LEU A 1181 -1.08 16.44 32.57
C LEU A 1181 0.35 16.56 32.00
N VAL A 1182 1.32 17.02 32.79
CA VAL A 1182 2.76 17.06 32.46
C VAL A 1182 3.52 15.86 33.05
N THR A 1183 2.92 15.13 34.00
CA THR A 1183 3.53 13.90 34.54
C THR A 1183 3.41 12.77 33.51
N PRO A 1184 4.51 12.07 33.15
CA PRO A 1184 4.47 10.95 32.21
C PRO A 1184 3.78 9.71 32.81
N ASP A 1185 3.34 8.81 31.93
CA ASP A 1185 2.65 7.57 32.28
C ASP A 1185 3.59 6.61 33.05
N PRO A 1186 3.22 6.14 34.26
CA PRO A 1186 4.07 5.28 35.09
C PRO A 1186 4.28 3.87 34.52
N SER A 1187 3.57 3.48 33.45
CA SER A 1187 3.80 2.24 32.71
C SER A 1187 4.96 2.29 31.70
N LEU A 1188 5.64 3.44 31.57
CA LEU A 1188 6.83 3.56 30.73
C LEU A 1188 8.04 2.83 31.36
N PRO A 1189 8.86 2.11 30.58
CA PRO A 1189 10.09 1.47 31.07
C PRO A 1189 10.97 2.48 31.79
N GLN A 1190 11.28 2.23 33.06
CA GLN A 1190 12.23 3.04 33.81
C GLN A 1190 13.63 2.49 33.55
N PRO A 1191 14.63 3.35 33.26
CA PRO A 1191 16.02 2.91 33.17
C PRO A 1191 16.40 2.13 34.41
N LYS A 1192 17.12 1.01 34.23
CA LYS A 1192 17.70 0.31 35.37
C LYS A 1192 18.70 1.23 36.06
N ARG A 1193 18.30 1.86 37.16
CA ARG A 1193 19.25 2.46 38.11
C ARG A 1193 20.29 1.39 38.41
N HIS A 1194 21.56 1.67 38.12
CA HIS A 1194 22.64 0.86 38.66
C HIS A 1194 22.49 0.88 40.17
N LEU A 1195 22.14 -0.27 40.74
CA LEU A 1195 22.32 -0.53 42.15
C LEU A 1195 23.82 -0.44 42.41
N CYS A 1196 24.25 0.68 42.96
CA CYS A 1196 25.46 0.67 43.79
C CYS A 1196 25.29 -0.46 44.81
N LEU A 1197 26.38 -1.16 45.09
CA LEU A 1197 26.38 -2.28 46.02
C LEU A 1197 26.16 -1.76 47.45
N ASP A 1198 24.89 -1.67 47.87
CA ASP A 1198 24.48 -1.26 49.22
C ASP A 1198 24.93 -2.30 50.25
N GLY A 1199 26.18 -2.15 50.68
CA GLY A 1199 26.85 -2.93 51.72
C GLY A 1199 26.88 -2.24 53.08
N GLY A 1200 25.94 -1.35 53.41
CA GLY A 1200 25.92 -0.73 54.74
C GLY A 1200 24.86 0.36 55.00
N SER A 1201 24.01 0.09 55.99
CA SER A 1201 23.29 1.07 56.85
C SER A 1201 22.66 2.32 56.22
N SER A 1202 21.35 2.28 56.11
CA SER A 1202 20.42 3.42 55.99
C SER A 1202 20.76 4.67 56.82
N ARG A 1203 20.86 5.83 56.17
CA ARG A 1203 20.06 7.05 56.50
C ARG A 1203 20.21 8.17 55.46
N ASP A 1204 19.24 9.08 55.49
CA ASP A 1204 19.21 10.46 54.98
C ASP A 1204 19.57 10.75 53.51
N CYS A 1205 18.58 11.28 52.78
CA CYS A 1205 18.74 11.94 51.48
C CYS A 1205 18.17 13.37 51.53
N GLY A 1206 19.00 14.33 51.92
CA GLY A 1206 18.77 15.76 51.73
C GLY A 1206 19.30 16.26 50.36
N PRO A 1207 18.84 17.41 49.83
CA PRO A 1207 19.18 17.85 48.48
C PRO A 1207 20.26 18.95 48.39
N THR A 1208 20.80 19.15 47.17
CA THR A 1208 21.64 20.29 46.69
C THR A 1208 23.10 20.34 47.18
N PRO A 1209 24.01 21.14 46.56
CA PRO A 1209 23.90 21.99 45.35
C PRO A 1209 24.96 21.71 44.25
N LEU A 1210 24.97 22.54 43.20
CA LEU A 1210 26.04 22.62 42.17
C LEU A 1210 27.38 23.11 42.76
N LYS A 1211 28.50 22.77 42.09
CA LYS A 1211 29.52 23.76 41.71
C LYS A 1211 30.40 23.33 40.53
N GLU A 1212 31.09 24.30 39.93
CA GLU A 1212 31.80 24.15 38.66
C GLU A 1212 33.30 23.78 38.78
N GLY A 1213 33.80 23.12 37.74
CA GLY A 1213 34.97 23.59 36.98
C GLY A 1213 36.38 23.48 37.57
N LEU A 1214 37.19 22.59 36.98
CA LEU A 1214 38.62 22.82 36.78
C LEU A 1214 39.11 22.03 35.55
N MET A 1215 40.07 22.59 34.80
CA MET A 1215 40.67 21.96 33.60
C MET A 1215 42.11 21.54 33.87
N ALA A 1216 42.58 20.46 33.22
CA ALA A 1216 43.69 20.49 32.24
C ALA A 1216 44.33 19.10 32.02
N GLY A 1217 44.60 18.75 30.76
CA GLY A 1217 45.50 17.68 30.33
C GLY A 1217 45.02 16.22 30.52
N GLU A 1218 45.56 15.24 29.77
CA GLU A 1218 46.24 15.32 28.47
C GLU A 1218 46.30 13.91 27.83
N LYS A 1219 46.06 13.78 26.51
CA LYS A 1219 46.38 12.59 25.67
C LYS A 1219 45.70 11.25 26.07
N GLU A 1220 45.71 10.18 25.27
CA GLU A 1220 46.19 10.01 23.88
C GLU A 1220 45.23 9.15 23.03
N THR A 1221 45.61 8.90 21.76
CA THR A 1221 44.88 8.13 20.75
C THR A 1221 44.74 6.64 21.07
N HIS A 1222 43.68 6.03 20.55
CA HIS A 1222 43.79 4.98 19.52
C HIS A 1222 42.57 5.06 18.57
N LEU A 1223 42.73 4.59 17.33
CA LEU A 1223 41.89 4.93 16.16
C LEU A 1223 41.30 3.67 15.53
#